data_AF-A0A220UQ96-F1
#
_entry.id   AF-A0A220UQ96-F1
#
_cell.length_a   1.000
_cell.length_b   1.000
_cell.length_c   1.000
_cell.angle_alpha   90.00
_cell.angle_beta   90.00
_cell.angle_gamma   90.00
#
_symmetry.space_group_name_H-M   'P 1'
#
loop_
_entity.id
_entity.type
_entity.pdbx_description
1 polymer ?
#
loop_
_entity_poly.entity_id
_entity_poly.type
_entity_poly.pdbx_seq_one_letter_code
_entity_poly.pdbx_strand_id
1 'polypeptide(L)'
;MSLFRAFKAKLFNTKEKSCAHQDIPLKTSPNPTPLPSSTFKPYFSLAIQATPAQATHSETHEEFTRHDFDSPQTIELLGWEREHESCTFHETQFDRIEIHGPVQDFYLGQDKTCSLALDSDAATTQARWQVALVNPQELVICRFYIDARYRVQGDMQDFGSLTGKLQRTFHQIETEQGQNLLRIVTQSPNLTQAVDCNYFGERNGITRQFNALGVLQFEGHFIEEQQLGRQTWYDNEGKINQVEERHAEGMLLTRYYSNGQIKETAEKDSEDNYINQLTRYYESGALWLIRPMQAGKIHGTEHIYYEDGKLQAELSYDMGELVNELWYHTNGNLKQEVHLDAAGKSLETYYEDGQLAWRERLNPQGLNCGLRQEWHPNGVLANQLNFVDGVAHGNSEKWYPNGQLEQCIPFENGHEQGLATWYHENGQLSLEIYLEKGLREGLFRSYYASGVLSAEGQYQRNLSVAPFIEYYENQQIQMYLPHTQGNRDGTARWFYEDGTIKTIAEYFVRDGQGYLKESSSYNQQGVLESFESHSNTRCGYLLEDNQREYYQTGHPDTRIEYYEDGAIRWLLTRLDENLFSSKAFSKQGELLESGFVKVIDNDYQDVGHWQRFTPQGQLQREAWLSDDGKLNETRHYFDAAEQQQTMAAETKVDDNNIVEAMAKSNDTQEPQTSAPILSYHLKFDPDSQLYAMKRYHPNRQIAEEGNLHFRGQEHFWVGIHNQYDKQGRLELSETYTMNGEPIEHTTESNTIRLN
;
A
#
# COMPACT_ATOMS: atom_id res chain seq x y z
N MET A 1 30.79 -52.99 0.96
CA MET A 1 30.53 -53.01 2.42
C MET A 1 29.13 -53.54 2.83
N SER A 2 28.32 -54.19 1.98
CA SER A 2 26.99 -54.65 2.41
C SER A 2 26.92 -56.08 2.97
N LEU A 3 27.93 -56.95 2.76
CA LEU A 3 27.90 -58.32 3.32
C LEU A 3 28.22 -58.41 4.83
N PHE A 4 29.04 -57.50 5.37
CA PHE A 4 29.47 -57.55 6.78
C PHE A 4 28.39 -57.07 7.77
N ARG A 5 27.46 -56.21 7.33
CA ARG A 5 26.31 -55.77 8.15
C ARG A 5 25.37 -56.93 8.53
N ALA A 6 25.28 -57.96 7.69
CA ALA A 6 24.38 -59.10 7.93
C ALA A 6 24.91 -60.06 9.01
N PHE A 7 26.22 -60.12 9.25
CA PHE A 7 26.81 -61.07 10.21
C PHE A 7 26.78 -60.54 11.65
N LYS A 8 26.95 -59.23 11.87
CA LYS A 8 26.92 -58.61 13.21
C LYS A 8 25.52 -58.59 13.84
N ALA A 9 24.46 -58.49 13.03
CA ALA A 9 23.07 -58.50 13.50
C ALA A 9 22.58 -59.84 14.09
N LYS A 10 23.32 -60.94 13.89
CA LYS A 10 22.98 -62.27 14.44
C LYS A 10 23.69 -62.61 15.76
N LEU A 11 24.74 -61.88 16.15
CA LEU A 11 25.56 -62.21 17.33
C LEU A 11 25.14 -61.49 18.62
N PHE A 12 24.34 -60.41 18.54
CA PHE A 12 23.96 -59.60 19.71
C PHE A 12 22.46 -59.38 19.90
N ASN A 13 21.62 -60.24 19.32
CA ASN A 13 20.16 -60.11 19.44
C ASN A 13 19.62 -61.03 20.56
N THR A 14 19.50 -60.50 21.78
CA THR A 14 18.54 -61.00 22.77
C THR A 14 17.57 -59.87 23.11
N LYS A 15 16.32 -60.02 22.66
CA LYS A 15 15.21 -59.11 22.92
C LYS A 15 14.77 -59.13 24.39
N GLU A 16 14.64 -57.92 24.93
CA GLU A 16 13.60 -57.36 25.81
C GLU A 16 12.87 -58.25 26.85
N LYS A 17 12.87 -57.76 28.10
CA LYS A 17 11.66 -57.70 28.94
C LYS A 17 11.72 -56.51 29.89
N SER A 18 10.58 -55.82 29.99
CA SER A 18 10.31 -54.69 30.87
C SER A 18 10.33 -55.05 32.36
N CYS A 19 10.78 -54.11 33.21
CA CYS A 19 10.08 -53.64 34.41
C CYS A 19 10.90 -52.65 35.26
N ALA A 20 10.20 -51.60 35.70
CA ALA A 20 10.28 -50.88 36.98
C ALA A 20 11.61 -50.27 37.48
N HIS A 21 11.55 -48.96 37.72
CA HIS A 21 12.46 -48.20 38.59
C HIS A 21 12.61 -48.84 39.99
N GLN A 22 13.85 -49.12 40.37
CA GLN A 22 14.31 -49.12 41.76
C GLN A 22 15.76 -48.62 41.81
N ASP A 23 16.00 -47.58 42.61
CA ASP A 23 17.32 -47.10 42.98
C ASP A 23 18.10 -48.20 43.74
N ILE A 24 19.31 -48.52 43.26
CA ILE A 24 20.27 -49.40 43.95
C ILE A 24 21.65 -48.70 43.97
N PRO A 25 22.32 -48.61 45.14
CA PRO A 25 23.50 -47.77 45.32
C PRO A 25 24.77 -48.35 44.70
N LEU A 26 25.70 -47.44 44.37
CA LEU A 26 27.07 -47.68 43.90
C LEU A 26 27.77 -48.80 44.69
N LYS A 27 28.05 -49.92 44.00
CA LYS A 27 29.02 -50.93 44.40
C LYS A 27 30.26 -50.82 43.53
N THR A 28 31.38 -50.55 44.18
CA THR A 28 32.74 -50.55 43.64
C THR A 28 33.05 -51.82 42.84
N SER A 29 33.56 -51.65 41.62
CA SER A 29 33.99 -52.72 40.72
C SER A 29 35.03 -53.66 41.36
N PRO A 30 34.96 -54.98 41.14
CA PRO A 30 36.09 -55.86 41.37
C PRO A 30 37.10 -55.71 40.22
N ASN A 31 38.41 -55.72 40.57
CA ASN A 31 39.53 -55.71 39.62
C ASN A 31 39.34 -56.74 38.48
N PRO A 32 39.62 -56.37 37.22
CA PRO A 32 39.60 -57.32 36.13
C PRO A 32 40.81 -58.26 36.22
N THR A 33 40.54 -59.56 36.30
CA THR A 33 41.51 -60.62 36.05
C THR A 33 42.02 -60.52 34.60
N PRO A 34 43.33 -60.56 34.33
CA PRO A 34 43.83 -60.46 32.96
C PRO A 34 43.49 -61.73 32.18
N LEU A 35 42.80 -61.57 31.04
CA LEU A 35 42.65 -62.61 30.03
C LEU A 35 44.02 -62.88 29.36
N PRO A 36 44.31 -64.13 28.94
CA PRO A 36 45.57 -64.46 28.29
C PRO A 36 45.70 -63.69 26.96
N SER A 37 46.86 -63.09 26.75
CA SER A 37 47.21 -62.34 25.55
C SER A 37 47.26 -63.25 24.33
N SER A 38 46.19 -63.29 23.53
CA SER A 38 46.34 -63.64 22.11
C SER A 38 47.03 -62.46 21.44
N THR A 39 48.28 -62.64 21.01
CA THR A 39 49.05 -61.59 20.33
C THR A 39 48.39 -61.23 19.00
N PHE A 40 47.58 -60.18 19.02
CA PHE A 40 47.19 -59.44 17.83
C PHE A 40 48.46 -58.90 17.15
N LYS A 41 48.70 -59.28 15.89
CA LYS A 41 49.82 -58.78 15.09
C LYS A 41 49.27 -57.90 13.95
N PRO A 42 49.35 -56.56 14.05
CA PRO A 42 48.71 -55.60 13.13
C PRO A 42 49.52 -55.37 11.85
N TYR A 43 49.86 -56.44 11.17
CA TYR A 43 50.89 -56.47 10.14
C TYR A 43 50.30 -56.89 8.80
N PHE A 44 50.61 -56.15 7.73
CA PHE A 44 50.27 -56.59 6.38
C PHE A 44 51.13 -57.79 6.01
N SER A 45 50.50 -58.93 5.71
CA SER A 45 51.18 -60.14 5.25
C SER A 45 50.75 -60.47 3.82
N LEU A 46 51.66 -61.06 3.06
CA LEU A 46 51.37 -61.61 1.75
C LEU A 46 51.22 -63.13 1.91
N ALA A 47 50.01 -63.64 1.73
CA ALA A 47 49.75 -65.07 1.72
C ALA A 47 49.70 -65.57 0.28
N ILE A 48 50.57 -66.52 -0.03
CA ILE A 48 50.60 -67.19 -1.33
C ILE A 48 50.07 -68.59 -1.08
N GLN A 49 48.92 -68.92 -1.66
CA GLN A 49 48.25 -70.20 -1.40
C GLN A 49 48.81 -71.37 -2.23
N ALA A 50 49.86 -71.15 -3.02
CA ALA A 50 50.54 -72.18 -3.79
C ALA A 50 52.01 -72.33 -3.40
N THR A 51 52.47 -73.57 -3.40
CA THR A 51 53.87 -73.94 -3.27
C THR A 51 54.37 -74.49 -4.62
N PRO A 52 55.66 -74.38 -4.93
CA PRO A 52 56.25 -74.97 -6.14
C PRO A 52 55.95 -76.48 -6.32
N ALA A 53 55.70 -77.20 -5.22
CA ALA A 53 55.35 -78.61 -5.22
C ALA A 53 53.93 -78.92 -5.75
N GLN A 54 53.06 -77.91 -5.84
CA GLN A 54 51.69 -78.02 -6.34
C GLN A 54 51.56 -77.62 -7.82
N ALA A 55 52.67 -77.27 -8.48
CA ALA A 55 52.70 -76.92 -9.90
C ALA A 55 52.45 -78.16 -10.77
N THR A 56 51.65 -78.00 -11.84
CA THR A 56 51.37 -79.08 -12.80
C THR A 56 52.52 -79.28 -13.78
N HIS A 57 53.27 -78.21 -14.05
CA HIS A 57 54.50 -78.26 -14.84
C HIS A 57 55.58 -77.39 -14.19
N SER A 58 56.84 -77.82 -14.26
CA SER A 58 57.98 -77.05 -13.74
C SER A 58 59.20 -77.24 -14.63
N GLU A 59 59.79 -76.14 -15.08
CA GLU A 59 60.93 -76.11 -15.99
C GLU A 59 62.01 -75.16 -15.46
N THR A 60 63.26 -75.59 -15.43
CA THR A 60 64.40 -74.77 -14.98
C THR A 60 65.22 -74.32 -16.19
N HIS A 61 65.29 -73.01 -16.39
CA HIS A 61 66.15 -72.35 -17.37
C HIS A 61 67.44 -71.82 -16.68
N GLU A 62 68.43 -71.37 -17.46
CA GLU A 62 69.71 -70.90 -16.90
C GLU A 62 69.57 -69.71 -15.94
N GLU A 63 68.55 -68.86 -16.14
CA GLU A 63 68.34 -67.64 -15.36
C GLU A 63 67.17 -67.73 -14.36
N PHE A 64 66.23 -68.68 -14.53
CA PHE A 64 65.04 -68.79 -13.68
C PHE A 64 64.40 -70.18 -13.65
N THR A 65 63.57 -70.42 -12.64
CA THR A 65 62.71 -71.62 -12.58
C THR A 65 61.24 -71.23 -12.75
N ARG A 66 60.57 -71.85 -13.74
CA ARG A 66 59.17 -71.63 -14.06
C ARG A 66 58.29 -72.73 -13.47
N HIS A 67 57.15 -72.33 -12.90
CA HIS A 67 56.11 -73.20 -12.37
C HIS A 67 54.75 -72.78 -12.95
N ASP A 68 54.07 -73.67 -13.67
CA ASP A 68 52.73 -73.45 -14.23
C ASP A 68 51.67 -74.26 -13.45
N PHE A 69 50.45 -73.73 -13.36
CA PHE A 69 49.32 -74.31 -12.64
C PHE A 69 48.09 -74.39 -13.54
N ASP A 70 47.50 -75.59 -13.68
CA ASP A 70 46.30 -75.81 -14.53
C ASP A 70 45.04 -75.12 -13.99
N SER A 71 45.01 -74.85 -12.67
CA SER A 71 43.96 -74.07 -12.02
C SER A 71 44.56 -72.80 -11.41
N PRO A 72 43.95 -71.62 -11.61
CA PRO A 72 44.47 -70.38 -11.05
C PRO A 72 44.64 -70.49 -9.53
N GLN A 73 45.82 -70.14 -9.06
CA GLN A 73 46.21 -70.08 -7.66
C GLN A 73 46.02 -68.67 -7.13
N THR A 74 45.86 -68.54 -5.82
CA THR A 74 45.55 -67.25 -5.21
C THR A 74 46.77 -66.66 -4.50
N ILE A 75 47.01 -65.37 -4.75
CA ILE A 75 47.86 -64.53 -3.92
C ILE A 75 46.98 -63.49 -3.21
N GLU A 76 47.08 -63.48 -1.89
CA GLU A 76 46.29 -62.67 -0.99
C GLU A 76 47.20 -61.67 -0.28
N LEU A 77 46.89 -60.38 -0.40
CA LEU A 77 47.42 -59.40 0.52
C LEU A 77 46.46 -59.30 1.70
N LEU A 78 46.91 -59.80 2.85
CA LEU A 78 46.17 -59.78 4.10
C LEU A 78 46.52 -58.51 4.87
N GLY A 79 45.51 -57.83 5.39
CA GLY A 79 45.69 -56.66 6.26
C GLY A 79 45.94 -57.00 7.72
N TRP A 80 45.48 -58.18 8.16
CA TRP A 80 45.81 -58.77 9.45
C TRP A 80 45.45 -60.26 9.46
N GLU A 81 46.06 -61.00 10.38
CA GLU A 81 45.88 -62.43 10.56
C GLU A 81 45.82 -62.79 12.06
N ARG A 82 44.84 -63.61 12.44
CA ARG A 82 44.68 -64.32 13.72
C ARG A 82 44.62 -65.81 13.42
N GLU A 83 44.85 -66.64 14.45
CA GLU A 83 44.91 -68.11 14.34
C GLU A 83 43.74 -68.75 13.54
N HIS A 84 42.56 -68.10 13.51
CA HIS A 84 41.37 -68.57 12.78
C HIS A 84 40.59 -67.47 12.03
N GLU A 85 41.15 -66.26 11.88
CA GLU A 85 40.49 -65.15 11.18
C GLU A 85 41.54 -64.33 10.42
N SER A 86 41.30 -64.02 9.16
CA SER A 86 42.13 -63.11 8.37
C SER A 86 41.25 -62.10 7.64
N CYS A 87 41.82 -60.94 7.33
CA CYS A 87 41.16 -59.95 6.47
C CYS A 87 41.98 -59.76 5.21
N THR A 88 41.43 -60.22 4.09
CA THR A 88 42.04 -60.06 2.76
C THR A 88 41.71 -58.68 2.22
N PHE A 89 42.73 -57.84 2.05
CA PHE A 89 42.61 -56.51 1.44
C PHE A 89 42.55 -56.60 -0.09
N HIS A 90 43.33 -57.52 -0.64
CA HIS A 90 43.35 -57.79 -2.07
C HIS A 90 43.59 -59.26 -2.31
N GLU A 91 42.81 -59.84 -3.22
CA GLU A 91 42.94 -61.22 -3.68
C GLU A 91 43.08 -61.18 -5.19
N THR A 92 44.11 -61.82 -5.74
CA THR A 92 44.25 -61.99 -7.18
C THR A 92 44.75 -63.38 -7.51
N GLN A 93 44.46 -63.82 -8.74
CA GLN A 93 44.77 -65.17 -9.19
C GLN A 93 45.91 -65.15 -10.20
N PHE A 94 46.85 -66.09 -10.05
CA PHE A 94 47.94 -66.35 -10.98
C PHE A 94 47.90 -67.80 -11.46
N ASP A 95 48.35 -68.04 -12.68
CA ASP A 95 48.47 -69.38 -13.28
C ASP A 95 49.93 -69.79 -13.51
N ARG A 96 50.87 -68.85 -13.33
CA ARG A 96 52.30 -69.10 -13.51
C ARG A 96 53.17 -68.29 -12.54
N ILE A 97 54.25 -68.90 -12.06
CA ILE A 97 55.31 -68.24 -11.28
C ILE A 97 56.66 -68.45 -11.97
N GLU A 98 57.47 -67.42 -12.08
CA GLU A 98 58.88 -67.50 -12.45
C GLU A 98 59.76 -67.01 -11.29
N ILE A 99 60.74 -67.82 -10.88
CA ILE A 99 61.64 -67.53 -9.76
C ILE A 99 63.03 -67.21 -10.31
N HIS A 100 63.41 -65.95 -10.22
CA HIS A 100 64.68 -65.36 -10.68
C HIS A 100 65.56 -65.01 -9.47
N GLY A 101 66.24 -66.00 -8.88
CA GLY A 101 67.07 -65.77 -7.69
C GLY A 101 66.27 -65.19 -6.50
N PRO A 102 66.54 -63.95 -6.03
CA PRO A 102 65.79 -63.30 -4.95
C PRO A 102 64.45 -62.67 -5.38
N VAL A 103 64.08 -62.77 -6.68
CA VAL A 103 62.84 -62.20 -7.25
C VAL A 103 61.90 -63.33 -7.67
N GLN A 104 60.61 -63.16 -7.41
CA GLN A 104 59.54 -64.07 -7.83
C GLN A 104 58.48 -63.30 -8.62
N ASP A 105 58.23 -63.68 -9.86
CA ASP A 105 57.25 -63.07 -10.74
C ASP A 105 56.01 -63.96 -10.87
N PHE A 106 54.88 -63.49 -10.36
CA PHE A 106 53.57 -64.14 -10.45
C PHE A 106 52.81 -63.57 -11.65
N TYR A 107 52.41 -64.40 -12.61
CA TYR A 107 51.69 -64.00 -13.81
C TYR A 107 50.18 -64.10 -13.61
N LEU A 108 49.50 -62.97 -13.69
CA LEU A 108 48.07 -62.78 -13.42
C LEU A 108 47.27 -62.78 -14.74
N GLY A 109 47.40 -63.87 -15.52
CA GLY A 109 46.88 -63.97 -16.89
C GLY A 109 47.90 -63.59 -17.96
N GLN A 110 47.43 -63.24 -19.17
CA GLN A 110 48.33 -63.10 -20.34
C GLN A 110 49.21 -61.83 -20.32
N ASP A 111 48.80 -60.78 -19.61
CA ASP A 111 49.34 -59.43 -19.77
C ASP A 111 49.66 -58.73 -18.45
N LYS A 112 49.62 -59.44 -17.31
CA LYS A 112 49.85 -58.84 -15.99
C LYS A 112 50.85 -59.66 -15.20
N THR A 113 51.77 -58.98 -14.53
CA THR A 113 52.74 -59.59 -13.62
C THR A 113 52.73 -58.90 -12.27
N CYS A 114 52.89 -59.67 -11.21
CA CYS A 114 53.16 -59.24 -9.86
C CYS A 114 54.56 -59.74 -9.48
N SER A 115 55.53 -58.85 -9.35
CA SER A 115 56.90 -59.21 -8.97
C SER A 115 57.11 -59.01 -7.49
N LEU A 116 57.68 -59.99 -6.79
CA LEU A 116 58.09 -59.94 -5.39
C LEU A 116 59.61 -60.02 -5.32
N ALA A 117 60.28 -58.92 -4.96
CA ALA A 117 61.73 -58.86 -4.85
C ALA A 117 62.18 -58.55 -3.42
N LEU A 118 63.21 -59.24 -2.93
CA LEU A 118 63.88 -58.86 -1.68
C LEU A 118 64.87 -57.71 -1.95
N ASP A 119 64.49 -56.49 -1.59
CA ASP A 119 65.36 -55.33 -1.61
C ASP A 119 66.28 -55.35 -0.38
N SER A 120 67.59 -55.45 -0.64
CA SER A 120 68.65 -55.48 0.36
C SER A 120 69.55 -54.28 0.19
N ASP A 121 69.00 -53.08 0.41
CA ASP A 121 69.77 -51.85 0.31
C ASP A 121 70.80 -51.78 1.46
N ALA A 122 72.08 -51.65 1.12
CA ALA A 122 73.23 -51.84 2.02
C ALA A 122 73.36 -50.78 3.15
N ALA A 123 72.44 -49.80 3.20
CA ALA A 123 72.42 -48.72 4.19
C ALA A 123 71.37 -48.90 5.30
N THR A 124 70.41 -49.82 5.17
CA THR A 124 69.38 -50.07 6.22
C THR A 124 69.22 -51.57 6.47
N THR A 125 69.46 -52.03 7.70
CA THR A 125 69.39 -53.45 8.12
C THR A 125 67.96 -54.03 8.18
N GLN A 126 67.05 -53.65 7.26
CA GLN A 126 65.71 -54.22 7.16
C GLN A 126 65.47 -54.75 5.75
N ALA A 127 65.19 -56.05 5.63
CA ALA A 127 64.65 -56.64 4.42
C ALA A 127 63.35 -55.94 4.02
N ARG A 128 63.23 -55.51 2.77
CA ARG A 128 62.01 -54.92 2.19
C ARG A 128 61.56 -55.75 1.00
N TRP A 129 60.29 -56.11 0.95
CA TRP A 129 59.70 -56.81 -0.19
C TRP A 129 59.08 -55.80 -1.14
N GLN A 130 59.67 -55.60 -2.31
CA GLN A 130 59.05 -54.79 -3.35
C GLN A 130 58.03 -55.63 -4.10
N VAL A 131 56.78 -55.21 -4.08
CA VAL A 131 55.70 -55.77 -4.91
C VAL A 131 55.46 -54.84 -6.08
N ALA A 132 55.64 -55.31 -7.31
CA ALA A 132 55.40 -54.52 -8.53
C ALA A 132 54.31 -55.16 -9.39
N LEU A 133 53.18 -54.48 -9.59
CA LEU A 133 52.14 -54.92 -10.51
C LEU A 133 52.28 -54.17 -11.83
N VAL A 134 52.49 -54.89 -12.94
CA VAL A 134 52.73 -54.30 -14.26
C VAL A 134 51.65 -54.77 -15.25
N ASN A 135 50.97 -53.82 -15.88
CA ASN A 135 50.21 -54.05 -17.12
C ASN A 135 50.93 -53.33 -18.28
N PRO A 136 51.62 -54.04 -19.18
CA PRO A 136 52.36 -53.44 -20.29
C PRO A 136 51.49 -52.71 -21.31
N GLN A 137 50.19 -53.05 -21.43
CA GLN A 137 49.29 -52.41 -22.38
C GLN A 137 48.76 -51.06 -21.88
N GLU A 138 48.70 -50.84 -20.55
CA GLU A 138 48.12 -49.64 -19.93
C GLU A 138 49.13 -48.77 -19.13
N LEU A 139 50.42 -49.11 -19.11
CA LEU A 139 51.50 -48.36 -18.41
C LEU A 139 51.29 -48.16 -16.90
N VAL A 140 50.44 -48.97 -16.25
CA VAL A 140 50.23 -48.91 -14.80
C VAL A 140 51.29 -49.75 -14.09
N ILE A 141 52.12 -49.11 -13.27
CA ILE A 141 53.10 -49.74 -12.39
C ILE A 141 52.77 -49.32 -10.95
N CYS A 142 52.27 -50.26 -10.15
CA CYS A 142 52.08 -50.07 -8.72
C CYS A 142 53.28 -50.68 -7.98
N ARG A 143 53.98 -49.90 -7.13
CA ARG A 143 55.13 -50.36 -6.34
C ARG A 143 54.93 -50.03 -4.87
N PHE A 144 54.99 -51.05 -4.02
CA PHE A 144 55.04 -50.88 -2.57
C PHE A 144 56.05 -51.83 -1.93
N TYR A 145 56.53 -51.44 -0.75
CA TYR A 145 57.54 -52.14 0.04
C TYR A 145 56.91 -52.67 1.32
N ILE A 146 57.15 -53.94 1.68
CA ILE A 146 56.82 -54.48 3.01
C ILE A 146 58.13 -54.68 3.78
N ASP A 147 58.36 -53.96 4.87
CA ASP A 147 59.57 -54.12 5.69
C ASP A 147 59.53 -55.36 6.62
N ALA A 148 60.64 -55.68 7.29
CA ALA A 148 60.74 -56.80 8.23
C ALA A 148 59.84 -56.69 9.48
N ARG A 149 59.16 -55.55 9.68
CA ARG A 149 58.12 -55.33 10.70
C ARG A 149 56.73 -55.25 10.04
N TYR A 150 56.60 -55.76 8.81
CA TYR A 150 55.37 -55.82 8.03
C TYR A 150 54.69 -54.46 7.80
N ARG A 151 55.48 -53.39 7.72
CA ARG A 151 55.00 -52.04 7.37
C ARG A 151 54.98 -51.90 5.85
N VAL A 152 53.84 -51.48 5.31
CA VAL A 152 53.70 -51.15 3.88
C VAL A 152 54.14 -49.71 3.66
N GLN A 153 55.10 -49.50 2.77
CA GLN A 153 55.56 -48.19 2.31
C GLN A 153 55.41 -48.11 0.79
N GLY A 154 54.54 -47.24 0.27
CA GLY A 154 54.34 -47.02 -1.17
C GLY A 154 52.88 -47.02 -1.58
N ASP A 155 52.60 -46.62 -2.82
CA ASP A 155 51.24 -46.49 -3.34
C ASP A 155 50.72 -47.85 -3.82
N MET A 156 49.80 -48.45 -3.06
CA MET A 156 49.07 -49.64 -3.50
C MET A 156 47.83 -49.25 -4.32
N GLN A 157 47.69 -49.72 -5.56
CA GLN A 157 46.54 -49.44 -6.44
C GLN A 157 45.61 -50.65 -6.52
N ASP A 158 44.30 -50.41 -6.34
CA ASP A 158 43.23 -51.43 -6.37
C ASP A 158 42.89 -51.85 -7.82
N PHE A 159 42.99 -53.14 -8.14
CA PHE A 159 42.81 -53.72 -9.49
C PHE A 159 41.37 -53.70 -10.04
N GLY A 160 40.38 -53.23 -9.28
CA GLY A 160 39.07 -52.85 -9.83
C GLY A 160 39.13 -51.65 -10.81
N SER A 161 40.30 -51.03 -10.97
CA SER A 161 40.53 -49.75 -11.68
C SER A 161 40.90 -49.83 -13.17
N LEU A 162 40.95 -51.01 -13.80
CA LEU A 162 41.27 -51.20 -15.24
C LEU A 162 40.27 -50.56 -16.24
N THR A 163 39.46 -49.60 -15.79
CA THR A 163 38.65 -48.70 -16.63
C THR A 163 39.16 -47.26 -16.62
N GLY A 164 40.23 -46.95 -15.87
CA GLY A 164 40.81 -45.59 -15.75
C GLY A 164 39.95 -44.59 -14.94
N LYS A 165 38.87 -45.04 -14.29
CA LYS A 165 37.88 -44.16 -13.63
C LYS A 165 38.08 -43.96 -12.12
N LEU A 166 38.92 -44.75 -11.47
CA LEU A 166 39.09 -44.72 -10.01
C LEU A 166 40.52 -45.11 -9.63
N GLN A 167 41.26 -44.24 -8.97
CA GLN A 167 42.58 -44.53 -8.41
C GLN A 167 42.50 -44.55 -6.89
N ARG A 168 43.14 -45.53 -6.24
CA ARG A 168 43.27 -45.60 -4.78
C ARG A 168 44.74 -45.73 -4.40
N THR A 169 45.16 -45.05 -3.35
CA THR A 169 46.48 -45.20 -2.72
C THR A 169 46.33 -45.37 -1.22
N PHE A 170 47.27 -46.06 -0.59
CA PHE A 170 47.22 -46.41 0.84
C PHE A 170 48.50 -45.93 1.52
N HIS A 171 48.37 -45.24 2.66
CA HIS A 171 49.49 -44.72 3.43
C HIS A 171 49.34 -45.12 4.90
N GLN A 172 50.36 -45.74 5.49
CA GLN A 172 50.39 -45.92 6.95
C GLN A 172 50.70 -44.58 7.63
N ILE A 173 49.88 -44.20 8.59
CA ILE A 173 50.05 -42.98 9.38
C ILE A 173 50.11 -43.30 10.86
N GLU A 174 50.92 -42.55 11.61
CA GLU A 174 51.00 -42.63 13.07
C GLU A 174 50.32 -41.39 13.64
N THR A 175 49.35 -41.59 14.54
CA THR A 175 48.68 -40.48 15.22
C THR A 175 49.56 -39.90 16.31
N GLU A 176 49.26 -38.68 16.76
CA GLU A 176 49.94 -38.05 17.91
C GLU A 176 49.81 -38.88 19.20
N GLN A 177 48.82 -39.77 19.28
CA GLN A 177 48.60 -40.71 20.38
C GLN A 177 49.34 -42.05 20.19
N GLY A 178 50.21 -42.17 19.18
CA GLY A 178 51.00 -43.37 18.90
C GLY A 178 50.21 -44.52 18.28
N GLN A 179 48.98 -44.28 17.79
CA GLN A 179 48.19 -45.30 17.11
C GLN A 179 48.57 -45.35 15.63
N ASN A 180 48.70 -46.55 15.08
CA ASN A 180 48.90 -46.73 13.64
C ASN A 180 47.54 -46.84 12.95
N LEU A 181 47.30 -45.98 11.96
CA LEU A 181 46.12 -45.99 11.10
C LEU A 181 46.54 -46.15 9.64
N LEU A 182 45.57 -46.50 8.81
CA LEU A 182 45.72 -46.58 7.36
C LEU A 182 44.93 -45.45 6.72
N ARG A 183 45.60 -44.58 5.96
CA ARG A 183 44.95 -43.56 5.13
C ARG A 183 44.73 -44.09 3.73
N ILE A 184 43.47 -44.14 3.29
CA ILE A 184 43.08 -44.51 1.93
C ILE A 184 42.73 -43.23 1.17
N VAL A 185 43.51 -42.88 0.15
CA VAL A 185 43.20 -41.79 -0.76
C VAL A 185 42.53 -42.38 -1.99
N THR A 186 41.31 -41.93 -2.30
CA THR A 186 40.57 -42.32 -3.52
C THR A 186 40.42 -41.10 -4.41
N GLN A 187 40.80 -41.23 -5.67
CA GLN A 187 40.66 -40.22 -6.72
C GLN A 187 39.75 -40.75 -7.83
N SER A 188 38.75 -39.97 -8.22
CA SER A 188 37.85 -40.23 -9.35
C SER A 188 37.55 -38.91 -10.07
N PRO A 189 37.06 -38.92 -11.32
CA PRO A 189 36.80 -37.70 -12.08
C PRO A 189 35.96 -36.63 -11.37
N ASN A 190 35.10 -37.04 -10.43
CA ASN A 190 34.14 -36.15 -9.74
C ASN A 190 34.32 -36.10 -8.21
N LEU A 191 35.25 -36.88 -7.64
CA LEU A 191 35.43 -36.97 -6.18
C LEU A 191 36.85 -37.40 -5.84
N THR A 192 37.51 -36.60 -5.01
CA THR A 192 38.74 -36.98 -4.31
C THR A 192 38.44 -37.06 -2.82
N GLN A 193 38.80 -38.16 -2.15
CA GLN A 193 38.61 -38.34 -0.72
C GLN A 193 39.85 -38.99 -0.08
N ALA A 194 40.16 -38.62 1.15
CA ALA A 194 41.19 -39.25 1.98
C ALA A 194 40.54 -39.72 3.27
N VAL A 195 40.62 -41.02 3.57
CA VAL A 195 39.90 -41.65 4.68
C VAL A 195 40.90 -42.34 5.59
N ASP A 196 41.01 -41.91 6.84
CA ASP A 196 41.78 -42.63 7.87
C ASP A 196 40.91 -43.75 8.47
N CYS A 197 41.42 -44.97 8.43
CA CYS A 197 40.75 -46.16 8.96
C CYS A 197 41.68 -47.01 9.83
N ASN A 198 41.08 -47.85 10.66
CA ASN A 198 41.80 -48.94 11.32
C ASN A 198 42.14 -50.05 10.31
N TYR A 199 42.93 -51.05 10.74
CA TYR A 199 43.32 -52.19 9.90
C TYR A 199 42.15 -53.08 9.44
N PHE A 200 40.94 -52.87 9.96
CA PHE A 200 39.72 -53.56 9.52
C PHE A 200 38.94 -52.77 8.45
N GLY A 201 39.45 -51.61 8.04
CA GLY A 201 38.79 -50.73 7.07
C GLY A 201 37.66 -49.89 7.65
N GLU A 202 37.47 -49.89 8.98
CA GLU A 202 36.52 -49.03 9.67
C GLU A 202 37.14 -47.65 9.88
N ARG A 203 36.41 -46.59 9.55
CA ARG A 203 36.85 -45.19 9.74
C ARG A 203 37.17 -44.93 11.21
N ASN A 204 38.41 -44.55 11.45
CA ASN A 204 38.95 -44.28 12.77
C ASN A 204 40.10 -43.29 12.58
N GLY A 205 39.85 -41.99 12.75
CA GLY A 205 40.75 -40.90 12.36
C GLY A 205 40.04 -39.81 11.54
N ILE A 206 40.80 -39.06 10.73
CA ILE A 206 40.27 -37.95 9.95
C ILE A 206 39.87 -38.42 8.55
N THR A 207 38.66 -38.03 8.11
CA THR A 207 38.22 -38.16 6.72
C THR A 207 38.12 -36.79 6.06
N ARG A 208 38.66 -36.65 4.86
CA ARG A 208 38.59 -35.44 4.03
C ARG A 208 37.95 -35.74 2.69
N GLN A 209 37.13 -34.83 2.19
CA GLN A 209 36.53 -34.91 0.86
C GLN A 209 36.75 -33.59 0.12
N PHE A 210 37.06 -33.69 -1.17
CA PHE A 210 37.35 -32.57 -2.05
C PHE A 210 36.45 -32.63 -3.28
N ASN A 211 36.07 -31.47 -3.81
CA ASN A 211 35.35 -31.40 -5.08
C ASN A 211 36.28 -31.66 -6.28
N ALA A 212 35.72 -31.67 -7.50
CA ALA A 212 36.47 -31.90 -8.74
C ALA A 212 37.59 -30.87 -9.01
N LEU A 213 37.53 -29.69 -8.38
CA LEU A 213 38.56 -28.65 -8.49
C LEU A 213 39.65 -28.77 -7.41
N GLY A 214 39.57 -29.76 -6.53
CA GLY A 214 40.52 -29.97 -5.43
C GLY A 214 40.26 -29.09 -4.20
N VAL A 215 39.12 -28.40 -4.12
CA VAL A 215 38.73 -27.61 -2.96
C VAL A 215 38.14 -28.54 -1.89
N LEU A 216 38.62 -28.42 -0.65
CA LEU A 216 38.10 -29.18 0.49
C LEU A 216 36.61 -28.85 0.69
N GLN A 217 35.77 -29.87 0.82
CA GLN A 217 34.32 -29.75 1.02
C GLN A 217 33.87 -30.28 2.39
N PHE A 218 34.61 -31.25 2.93
CA PHE A 218 34.34 -31.83 4.23
C PHE A 218 35.62 -32.33 4.89
N GLU A 219 35.76 -32.07 6.19
CA GLU A 219 36.75 -32.69 7.06
C GLU A 219 36.06 -33.15 8.35
N GLY A 220 36.19 -34.42 8.71
CA GLY A 220 35.48 -34.97 9.87
C GLY A 220 36.29 -36.01 10.63
N HIS A 221 36.16 -35.99 11.95
CA HIS A 221 36.72 -37.02 12.83
C HIS A 221 35.76 -38.20 12.97
N PHE A 222 36.33 -39.41 12.92
CA PHE A 222 35.59 -40.66 13.08
C PHE A 222 36.24 -41.52 14.16
N ILE A 223 35.41 -42.17 14.97
CA ILE A 223 35.81 -43.19 15.93
C ILE A 223 34.90 -44.39 15.68
N GLU A 224 35.48 -45.52 15.27
CA GLU A 224 34.73 -46.77 14.97
C GLU A 224 33.50 -46.56 14.08
N GLU A 225 33.69 -45.92 12.91
CA GLU A 225 32.64 -45.51 11.95
C GLU A 225 31.67 -44.40 12.40
N GLN A 226 31.69 -44.00 13.68
CA GLN A 226 30.85 -42.93 14.19
C GLN A 226 31.50 -41.56 13.99
N GLN A 227 30.72 -40.56 13.56
CA GLN A 227 31.17 -39.17 13.44
C GLN A 227 31.24 -38.52 14.82
N LEU A 228 32.31 -38.80 15.56
CA LEU A 228 32.58 -38.22 16.88
C LEU A 228 33.76 -37.25 16.79
N GLY A 229 33.69 -36.15 17.54
CA GLY A 229 34.62 -35.04 17.46
C GLY A 229 34.21 -34.02 16.39
N ARG A 230 35.16 -33.17 16.00
CA ARG A 230 34.93 -32.03 15.11
C ARG A 230 34.63 -32.47 13.67
N GLN A 231 33.55 -31.95 13.11
CA GLN A 231 33.14 -32.09 11.72
C GLN A 231 33.06 -30.69 11.11
N THR A 232 33.65 -30.46 9.94
CA THR A 232 33.70 -29.16 9.27
C THR A 232 33.29 -29.31 7.82
N TRP A 233 32.32 -28.50 7.40
CA TRP A 233 31.87 -28.40 6.01
C TRP A 233 32.29 -27.06 5.42
N TYR A 234 32.68 -27.10 4.16
CA TYR A 234 33.16 -25.94 3.41
C TYR A 234 32.24 -25.69 2.22
N ASP A 235 32.14 -24.44 1.78
CA ASP A 235 31.45 -24.07 0.55
C ASP A 235 32.31 -24.36 -0.70
N ASN A 236 31.79 -24.01 -1.88
CA ASN A 236 32.49 -24.23 -3.16
C ASN A 236 33.77 -23.38 -3.30
N GLU A 237 33.95 -22.35 -2.48
CA GLU A 237 35.15 -21.50 -2.44
C GLU A 237 36.17 -21.96 -1.39
N GLY A 238 35.83 -22.97 -0.58
CA GLY A 238 36.68 -23.51 0.48
C GLY A 238 36.59 -22.72 1.80
N LYS A 239 35.57 -21.85 1.96
CA LYS A 239 35.29 -21.18 3.23
C LYS A 239 34.42 -22.07 4.11
N ILE A 240 34.62 -21.97 5.42
CA ILE A 240 33.85 -22.74 6.39
C ILE A 240 32.38 -22.29 6.34
N ASN A 241 31.47 -23.24 6.15
CA ASN A 241 30.03 -23.03 6.15
C ASN A 241 29.42 -23.54 7.47
N GLN A 242 29.89 -24.69 7.96
CA GLN A 242 29.36 -25.32 9.17
C GLN A 242 30.47 -26.06 9.93
N VAL A 243 30.40 -26.02 11.25
CA VAL A 243 31.21 -26.82 12.18
C VAL A 243 30.28 -27.49 13.18
N GLU A 244 30.49 -28.78 13.43
CA GLU A 244 29.82 -29.54 14.48
C GLU A 244 30.86 -30.20 15.39
N GLU A 245 30.77 -29.98 16.70
CA GLU A 245 31.54 -30.73 17.70
C GLU A 245 30.63 -31.81 18.27
N ARG A 246 30.82 -33.05 17.81
CA ARG A 246 29.95 -34.19 18.17
C ARG A 246 30.52 -34.98 19.33
N HIS A 247 29.67 -35.33 20.27
CA HIS A 247 29.97 -36.16 21.44
C HIS A 247 28.91 -37.27 21.57
N ALA A 248 29.08 -38.20 22.51
CA ALA A 248 28.13 -39.31 22.69
C ALA A 248 26.72 -38.84 23.10
N GLU A 249 26.62 -37.70 23.80
CA GLU A 249 25.38 -37.16 24.36
C GLU A 249 24.69 -36.14 23.46
N GLY A 250 25.33 -35.70 22.37
CA GLY A 250 24.83 -34.62 21.53
C GLY A 250 25.92 -33.91 20.73
N MET A 251 25.67 -32.66 20.34
CA MET A 251 26.64 -31.85 19.61
C MET A 251 26.47 -30.35 19.80
N LEU A 252 27.58 -29.62 19.66
CA LEU A 252 27.59 -28.17 19.47
C LEU A 252 27.68 -27.85 17.97
N LEU A 253 26.70 -27.13 17.45
CA LEU A 253 26.61 -26.70 16.06
C LEU A 253 26.99 -25.21 15.94
N THR A 254 27.84 -24.88 14.97
CA THR A 254 28.11 -23.51 14.53
C THR A 254 27.97 -23.41 13.02
N ARG A 255 27.17 -22.46 12.55
CA ARG A 255 27.01 -22.15 11.11
C ARG A 255 27.56 -20.77 10.82
N TYR A 256 28.02 -20.56 9.60
CA TYR A 256 28.69 -19.33 9.17
C TYR A 256 28.01 -18.74 7.92
N TYR A 257 28.11 -17.43 7.78
CA TYR A 257 27.83 -16.72 6.53
C TYR A 257 29.01 -16.85 5.56
N SER A 258 28.78 -16.53 4.28
CA SER A 258 29.83 -16.53 3.24
C SER A 258 30.96 -15.52 3.50
N ASN A 259 30.72 -14.52 4.34
CA ASN A 259 31.71 -13.55 4.81
C ASN A 259 32.56 -14.06 6.00
N GLY A 260 32.29 -15.27 6.52
CA GLY A 260 33.00 -15.89 7.64
C GLY A 260 32.47 -15.51 9.03
N GLN A 261 31.48 -14.63 9.15
CA GLN A 261 30.82 -14.33 10.42
C GLN A 261 29.94 -15.50 10.87
N ILE A 262 29.80 -15.67 12.18
CA ILE A 262 28.91 -16.68 12.75
C ILE A 262 27.47 -16.29 12.42
N LYS A 263 26.70 -17.26 11.92
CA LYS A 263 25.28 -17.13 11.62
C LYS A 263 24.41 -17.67 12.75
N GLU A 264 24.81 -18.80 13.30
CA GLU A 264 24.03 -19.54 14.30
C GLU A 264 24.95 -20.39 15.16
N THR A 265 24.70 -20.43 16.48
CA THR A 265 25.26 -21.42 17.40
C THR A 265 24.14 -22.13 18.15
N ALA A 266 24.24 -23.44 18.32
CA ALA A 266 23.21 -24.23 18.97
C ALA A 266 23.76 -25.50 19.60
N GLU A 267 23.11 -25.97 20.65
CA GLU A 267 23.36 -27.30 21.21
C GLU A 267 22.21 -28.25 20.86
N LYS A 268 22.55 -29.51 20.56
CA LYS A 268 21.59 -30.55 20.22
C LYS A 268 21.88 -31.82 20.98
N ASP A 269 20.84 -32.55 21.37
CA ASP A 269 20.97 -33.87 22.00
C ASP A 269 21.22 -35.00 20.96
N SER A 270 21.35 -36.23 21.44
CA SER A 270 21.55 -37.42 20.60
C SER A 270 20.40 -37.73 19.62
N GLU A 271 19.22 -37.13 19.82
CA GLU A 271 18.05 -37.27 18.96
C GLU A 271 17.93 -36.12 17.93
N ASP A 272 18.96 -35.26 17.83
CA ASP A 272 19.02 -34.06 16.98
C ASP A 272 18.05 -32.94 17.42
N ASN A 273 17.50 -33.03 18.64
CA ASN A 273 16.66 -31.96 19.19
C ASN A 273 17.52 -30.84 19.76
N TYR A 274 17.12 -29.60 19.52
CA TYR A 274 17.76 -28.44 20.14
C TYR A 274 17.53 -28.41 21.67
N ILE A 275 18.59 -28.12 22.41
CA ILE A 275 18.61 -28.03 23.87
C ILE A 275 19.36 -26.78 24.34
N ASN A 276 19.15 -26.39 25.60
CA ASN A 276 19.75 -25.24 26.27
C ASN A 276 19.47 -23.91 25.57
N GLN A 277 20.27 -23.54 24.56
CA GLN A 277 20.18 -22.24 23.90
C GLN A 277 20.53 -22.32 22.41
N LEU A 278 19.71 -21.67 21.59
CA LEU A 278 19.96 -21.34 20.18
C LEU A 278 20.26 -19.85 20.06
N THR A 279 21.40 -19.48 19.48
CA THR A 279 21.79 -18.08 19.27
C THR A 279 21.96 -17.79 17.78
N ARG A 280 21.43 -16.66 17.30
CA ARG A 280 21.62 -16.21 15.91
C ARG A 280 22.15 -14.79 15.86
N TYR A 281 22.85 -14.51 14.77
CA TYR A 281 23.51 -13.24 14.53
C TYR A 281 23.13 -12.69 13.15
N TYR A 282 23.18 -11.37 13.01
CA TYR A 282 23.11 -10.71 11.71
C TYR A 282 24.39 -10.96 10.90
N GLU A 283 24.35 -10.70 9.59
CA GLU A 283 25.52 -10.84 8.71
C GLU A 283 26.67 -9.88 9.09
N SER A 284 26.35 -8.78 9.78
CA SER A 284 27.31 -7.85 10.40
C SER A 284 28.05 -8.43 11.61
N GLY A 285 27.57 -9.55 12.17
CA GLY A 285 28.06 -10.16 13.42
C GLY A 285 27.36 -9.67 14.68
N ALA A 286 26.43 -8.70 14.57
CA ALA A 286 25.61 -8.27 15.70
C ALA A 286 24.68 -9.39 16.18
N LEU A 287 24.44 -9.48 17.49
CA LEU A 287 23.51 -10.45 18.07
C LEU A 287 22.08 -10.14 17.58
N TRP A 288 21.38 -11.16 17.08
CA TRP A 288 19.99 -11.03 16.63
C TRP A 288 19.01 -11.70 17.59
N LEU A 289 19.34 -12.91 18.05
CA LEU A 289 18.39 -13.77 18.74
C LEU A 289 19.07 -14.63 19.78
N ILE A 290 18.50 -14.71 20.98
CA ILE A 290 18.78 -15.75 21.98
C ILE A 290 17.47 -16.47 22.28
N ARG A 291 17.43 -17.77 21.99
CA ARG A 291 16.25 -18.62 22.16
C ARG A 291 16.56 -19.78 23.11
N PRO A 292 15.96 -19.84 24.31
CA PRO A 292 16.12 -20.97 25.20
C PRO A 292 15.33 -22.18 24.69
N MET A 293 15.96 -23.35 24.69
CA MET A 293 15.44 -24.57 24.09
C MET A 293 15.39 -25.71 25.11
N GLN A 294 14.32 -26.49 25.12
CA GLN A 294 14.18 -27.69 25.93
C GLN A 294 13.48 -28.78 25.12
N ALA A 295 14.17 -29.91 24.91
CA ALA A 295 13.67 -31.07 24.15
C ALA A 295 13.05 -30.67 22.79
N GLY A 296 13.75 -29.82 22.03
CA GLY A 296 13.32 -29.37 20.70
C GLY A 296 12.24 -28.28 20.67
N LYS A 297 11.70 -27.87 21.83
CA LYS A 297 10.72 -26.78 21.95
C LYS A 297 11.32 -25.55 22.61
N ILE A 298 10.72 -24.39 22.39
CA ILE A 298 11.09 -23.15 23.10
C ILE A 298 10.52 -23.19 24.51
N HIS A 299 11.34 -22.98 25.53
CA HIS A 299 10.88 -22.90 26.92
C HIS A 299 11.73 -21.87 27.67
N GLY A 300 11.07 -20.87 28.25
CA GLY A 300 11.70 -19.67 28.81
C GLY A 300 11.54 -18.44 27.92
N THR A 301 12.35 -17.41 28.16
CA THR A 301 12.25 -16.11 27.48
C THR A 301 13.24 -16.00 26.32
N GLU A 302 12.70 -15.96 25.10
CA GLU A 302 13.42 -15.59 23.90
C GLU A 302 13.66 -14.07 23.87
N HIS A 303 14.88 -13.65 23.54
CA HIS A 303 15.26 -12.26 23.39
C HIS A 303 15.64 -11.96 21.93
N ILE A 304 15.00 -10.96 21.35
CA ILE A 304 15.24 -10.48 19.99
C ILE A 304 15.86 -9.09 20.09
N TYR A 305 16.92 -8.84 19.33
CA TYR A 305 17.67 -7.59 19.35
C TYR A 305 17.65 -6.93 17.97
N TYR A 306 17.62 -5.60 17.96
CA TYR A 306 17.95 -4.79 16.80
C TYR A 306 19.45 -4.91 16.49
N GLU A 307 19.83 -4.58 15.25
CA GLU A 307 21.23 -4.63 14.81
C GLU A 307 22.14 -3.63 15.57
N ASP A 308 21.58 -2.58 16.18
CA ASP A 308 22.30 -1.66 17.08
C ASP A 308 22.53 -2.22 18.51
N GLY A 309 22.06 -3.44 18.78
CA GLY A 309 22.19 -4.14 20.05
C GLY A 309 21.10 -3.84 21.08
N LYS A 310 20.13 -2.97 20.78
CA LYS A 310 19.00 -2.72 21.67
C LYS A 310 17.99 -3.85 21.60
N LEU A 311 17.30 -4.09 22.73
CA LEU A 311 16.26 -5.09 22.80
C LEU A 311 15.06 -4.68 21.95
N GLN A 312 14.61 -5.59 21.08
CA GLN A 312 13.45 -5.42 20.21
C GLN A 312 12.23 -6.13 20.79
N ALA A 313 12.41 -7.34 21.33
CA ALA A 313 11.33 -8.11 21.93
C ALA A 313 11.82 -9.13 22.98
N GLU A 314 10.94 -9.43 23.93
CA GLU A 314 11.04 -10.57 24.85
C GLU A 314 9.78 -11.42 24.70
N LEU A 315 9.94 -12.67 24.25
CA LEU A 315 8.84 -13.60 24.02
C LEU A 315 8.98 -14.76 25.00
N SER A 316 8.04 -14.91 25.92
CA SER A 316 8.08 -15.98 26.93
C SER A 316 7.23 -17.16 26.51
N TYR A 317 7.83 -18.34 26.52
CA TYR A 317 7.20 -19.60 26.12
C TYR A 317 7.21 -20.61 27.26
N ASP A 318 6.11 -21.36 27.39
CA ASP A 318 6.05 -22.57 28.20
C ASP A 318 5.90 -23.80 27.28
N MET A 319 6.99 -24.53 27.08
CA MET A 319 7.03 -25.78 26.30
C MET A 319 6.43 -25.64 24.89
N GLY A 320 6.76 -24.53 24.22
CA GLY A 320 6.34 -24.17 22.87
C GLY A 320 5.10 -23.28 22.79
N GLU A 321 4.32 -23.18 23.87
CA GLU A 321 3.15 -22.31 23.93
C GLU A 321 3.57 -20.89 24.36
N LEU A 322 3.16 -19.88 23.59
CA LEU A 322 3.48 -18.47 23.89
C LEU A 322 2.56 -17.94 25.00
N VAL A 323 3.14 -17.41 26.08
CA VAL A 323 2.39 -16.90 27.24
C VAL A 323 2.52 -15.39 27.44
N ASN A 324 3.61 -14.78 26.97
CA ASN A 324 3.85 -13.35 27.09
C ASN A 324 4.67 -12.80 25.93
N GLU A 325 4.35 -11.60 25.47
CA GLU A 325 5.15 -10.85 24.49
C GLU A 325 5.38 -9.43 25.00
N LEU A 326 6.64 -9.01 25.06
CA LEU A 326 7.02 -7.62 25.26
C LEU A 326 7.75 -7.16 24.01
N TRP A 327 7.33 -6.05 23.42
CA TRP A 327 7.99 -5.41 22.30
C TRP A 327 8.44 -4.02 22.70
N TYR A 328 9.61 -3.59 22.23
CA TYR A 328 10.21 -2.32 22.58
C TYR A 328 10.34 -1.42 21.35
N HIS A 329 10.25 -0.10 21.56
CA HIS A 329 10.60 0.91 20.58
C HIS A 329 12.13 1.00 20.46
N THR A 330 12.64 1.62 19.38
CA THR A 330 14.09 1.79 19.16
C THR A 330 14.75 2.72 20.20
N ASN A 331 13.96 3.45 20.98
CA ASN A 331 14.43 4.24 22.12
C ASN A 331 14.54 3.43 23.43
N GLY A 332 14.10 2.16 23.43
CA GLY A 332 14.14 1.25 24.58
C GLY A 332 12.88 1.25 25.45
N ASN A 333 11.92 2.14 25.20
CA ASN A 333 10.65 2.13 25.92
C ASN A 333 9.75 0.98 25.44
N LEU A 334 8.92 0.45 26.33
CA LEU A 334 7.93 -0.57 25.98
C LEU A 334 7.00 -0.01 24.91
N LYS A 335 6.73 -0.80 23.87
CA LYS A 335 5.85 -0.50 22.75
C LYS A 335 4.55 -1.27 22.84
N GLN A 336 4.64 -2.53 23.23
CA GLN A 336 3.51 -3.43 23.29
C GLN A 336 3.76 -4.53 24.32
N GLU A 337 2.71 -4.86 25.05
CA GLU A 337 2.67 -5.99 25.98
C GLU A 337 1.46 -6.86 25.65
N VAL A 338 1.68 -8.17 25.55
CA VAL A 338 0.66 -9.17 25.28
C VAL A 338 0.74 -10.27 26.31
N HIS A 339 -0.35 -10.49 27.05
CA HIS A 339 -0.48 -11.63 27.95
C HIS A 339 -1.49 -12.62 27.38
N LEU A 340 -1.13 -13.91 27.32
CA LEU A 340 -2.02 -14.99 26.89
C LEU A 340 -2.28 -15.93 28.06
N ASP A 341 -3.55 -16.14 28.39
CA ASP A 341 -4.00 -17.04 29.44
C ASP A 341 -5.24 -17.87 29.00
N ALA A 342 -5.74 -18.73 29.89
CA ALA A 342 -6.94 -19.52 29.63
C ALA A 342 -8.22 -18.67 29.45
N ALA A 343 -8.21 -17.42 29.90
CA ALA A 343 -9.31 -16.48 29.73
C ALA A 343 -9.20 -15.66 28.42
N GLY A 344 -8.08 -15.76 27.69
CA GLY A 344 -7.89 -15.20 26.36
C GLY A 344 -6.60 -14.38 26.25
N LYS A 345 -6.70 -13.20 25.65
CA LYS A 345 -5.56 -12.32 25.36
C LYS A 345 -5.79 -10.94 25.97
N SER A 346 -4.81 -10.42 26.70
CA SER A 346 -4.73 -9.01 27.09
C SER A 346 -3.68 -8.32 26.25
N LEU A 347 -3.99 -7.17 25.67
CA LEU A 347 -3.10 -6.38 24.82
C LEU A 347 -3.03 -4.95 25.35
N GLU A 348 -1.82 -4.46 25.58
CA GLU A 348 -1.53 -3.06 25.87
C GLU A 348 -0.50 -2.53 24.86
N THR A 349 -0.67 -1.31 24.38
CA THR A 349 0.33 -0.63 23.55
C THR A 349 0.65 0.74 24.14
N TYR A 350 1.86 1.21 23.84
CA TYR A 350 2.45 2.37 24.46
C TYR A 350 3.07 3.28 23.39
N TYR A 351 2.94 4.60 23.60
CA TYR A 351 3.62 5.61 22.81
C TYR A 351 5.14 5.58 23.04
N GLU A 352 5.90 6.22 22.15
CA GLU A 352 7.37 6.27 22.27
C GLU A 352 7.85 6.92 23.58
N ASP A 353 7.05 7.79 24.20
CA ASP A 353 7.36 8.41 25.49
C ASP A 353 7.01 7.54 26.71
N GLY A 354 6.50 6.32 26.47
CA GLY A 354 6.12 5.34 27.49
C GLY A 354 4.70 5.50 28.04
N GLN A 355 3.92 6.47 27.56
CA GLN A 355 2.52 6.60 27.96
C GLN A 355 1.67 5.49 27.32
N LEU A 356 0.69 4.97 28.06
CA LEU A 356 -0.26 3.99 27.54
C LEU A 356 -1.05 4.62 26.39
N ALA A 357 -1.16 3.92 25.26
CA ALA A 357 -1.86 4.37 24.06
C ALA A 357 -3.16 3.59 23.87
N TRP A 358 -3.13 2.29 24.15
CA TRP A 358 -4.21 1.37 23.82
C TRP A 358 -4.28 0.21 24.80
N ARG A 359 -5.50 -0.23 25.13
CA ARG A 359 -5.75 -1.44 25.91
C ARG A 359 -6.99 -2.14 25.39
N GLU A 360 -6.88 -3.45 25.19
CA GLU A 360 -8.04 -4.32 24.93
C GLU A 360 -7.84 -5.72 25.49
N ARG A 361 -8.95 -6.44 25.62
CA ARG A 361 -8.98 -7.84 26.01
C ARG A 361 -9.85 -8.64 25.05
N LEU A 362 -9.35 -9.79 24.64
CA LEU A 362 -10.04 -10.76 23.80
C LEU A 362 -10.32 -12.02 24.60
N ASN A 363 -11.48 -12.64 24.37
CA ASN A 363 -11.80 -13.97 24.88
C ASN A 363 -11.05 -15.07 24.06
N PRO A 364 -11.13 -16.35 24.45
CA PRO A 364 -10.43 -17.43 23.74
C PRO A 364 -10.88 -17.63 22.28
N GLN A 365 -12.04 -17.09 21.88
CA GLN A 365 -12.53 -17.09 20.49
C GLN A 365 -11.98 -15.92 19.67
N GLY A 366 -11.19 -15.03 20.27
CA GLY A 366 -10.63 -13.85 19.62
C GLY A 366 -11.61 -12.67 19.53
N LEU A 367 -12.70 -12.67 20.31
CA LEU A 367 -13.68 -11.59 20.34
C LEU A 367 -13.42 -10.64 21.51
N ASN A 368 -13.62 -9.34 21.31
CA ASN A 368 -13.46 -8.33 22.38
C ASN A 368 -14.34 -8.64 23.59
N CYS A 369 -13.79 -8.59 24.80
CA CYS A 369 -14.51 -8.77 26.05
C CYS A 369 -14.00 -7.79 27.14
N GLY A 370 -14.91 -7.04 27.74
CA GLY A 370 -14.58 -5.97 28.68
C GLY A 370 -14.30 -4.63 28.00
N LEU A 371 -13.61 -3.75 28.72
CA LEU A 371 -13.29 -2.40 28.26
C LEU A 371 -12.21 -2.41 27.18
N ARG A 372 -12.51 -1.74 26.07
CA ARG A 372 -11.54 -1.30 25.06
C ARG A 372 -11.28 0.18 25.31
N GLN A 373 -10.03 0.56 25.49
CA GLN A 373 -9.64 1.90 25.90
C GLN A 373 -8.50 2.41 25.03
N GLU A 374 -8.54 3.71 24.74
CA GLU A 374 -7.51 4.44 23.99
C GLU A 374 -7.19 5.72 24.74
N TRP A 375 -5.94 6.15 24.73
CA TRP A 375 -5.46 7.36 25.39
C TRP A 375 -4.84 8.29 24.36
N HIS A 376 -4.92 9.60 24.60
CA HIS A 376 -4.18 10.62 23.87
C HIS A 376 -2.69 10.55 24.23
N PRO A 377 -1.77 11.09 23.40
CA PRO A 377 -0.34 11.15 23.70
C PRO A 377 0.04 11.94 24.97
N ASN A 378 -0.90 12.68 25.56
CA ASN A 378 -0.71 13.39 26.82
C ASN A 378 -1.23 12.60 28.04
N GLY A 379 -1.68 11.36 27.85
CA GLY A 379 -2.05 10.43 28.91
C GLY A 379 -3.50 10.55 29.36
N VAL A 380 -4.27 11.46 28.75
CA VAL A 380 -5.70 11.59 28.96
C VAL A 380 -6.43 10.49 28.17
N LEU A 381 -7.39 9.80 28.80
CA LEU A 381 -8.22 8.80 28.12
C LEU A 381 -8.94 9.46 26.93
N ALA A 382 -8.79 8.92 25.72
CA ALA A 382 -9.36 9.44 24.49
C ALA A 382 -10.70 8.78 24.15
N ASN A 383 -10.77 7.45 24.24
CA ASN A 383 -11.97 6.68 23.92
C ASN A 383 -12.12 5.50 24.90
N GLN A 384 -13.36 5.14 25.24
CA GLN A 384 -13.65 3.85 25.83
C GLN A 384 -14.99 3.29 25.37
N LEU A 385 -15.04 1.97 25.22
CA LEU A 385 -16.27 1.23 24.97
C LEU A 385 -16.14 -0.16 25.55
N ASN A 386 -17.17 -0.63 26.23
CA ASN A 386 -17.22 -1.98 26.77
C ASN A 386 -17.86 -2.96 25.77
N PHE A 387 -17.34 -4.18 25.73
CA PHE A 387 -17.80 -5.27 24.86
C PHE A 387 -18.15 -6.52 25.67
N VAL A 388 -19.19 -7.23 25.24
CA VAL A 388 -19.56 -8.56 25.74
C VAL A 388 -19.56 -9.50 24.53
N ASP A 389 -18.59 -10.43 24.48
CA ASP A 389 -18.41 -11.39 23.40
C ASP A 389 -18.43 -10.77 21.99
N GLY A 390 -17.70 -9.67 21.83
CA GLY A 390 -17.59 -8.91 20.58
C GLY A 390 -18.72 -7.92 20.31
N VAL A 391 -19.76 -7.87 21.15
CA VAL A 391 -20.90 -6.97 21.00
C VAL A 391 -20.75 -5.75 21.92
N ALA A 392 -20.85 -4.55 21.37
CA ALA A 392 -20.78 -3.30 22.14
C ALA A 392 -21.92 -3.20 23.16
N HIS A 393 -21.59 -2.84 24.40
CA HIS A 393 -22.55 -2.74 25.51
C HIS A 393 -22.08 -1.73 26.57
N GLY A 394 -22.97 -0.84 27.00
CA GLY A 394 -22.67 0.25 27.94
C GLY A 394 -22.36 1.56 27.20
N ASN A 395 -21.78 2.54 27.88
CA ASN A 395 -21.49 3.82 27.25
C ASN A 395 -20.22 3.73 26.39
N SER A 396 -20.31 4.20 25.15
CA SER A 396 -19.18 4.67 24.36
C SER A 396 -18.90 6.11 24.78
N GLU A 397 -17.74 6.35 25.35
CA GLU A 397 -17.33 7.67 25.80
C GLU A 397 -16.06 8.09 25.06
N LYS A 398 -16.01 9.37 24.71
CA LYS A 398 -14.87 10.01 24.05
C LYS A 398 -14.54 11.30 24.76
N TRP A 399 -13.27 11.64 24.89
CA TRP A 399 -12.80 12.86 25.54
C TRP A 399 -11.85 13.64 24.66
N TYR A 400 -11.87 14.95 24.84
CA TYR A 400 -10.88 15.87 24.30
C TYR A 400 -9.51 15.67 24.98
N PRO A 401 -8.41 16.12 24.34
CA PRO A 401 -7.08 16.09 24.95
C PRO A 401 -6.99 16.88 26.27
N ASN A 402 -7.91 17.82 26.54
CA ASN A 402 -7.96 18.57 27.80
C ASN A 402 -8.62 17.77 28.96
N GLY A 403 -9.10 16.55 28.72
CA GLY A 403 -9.75 15.68 29.70
C GLY A 403 -11.24 15.88 29.86
N GLN A 404 -11.84 16.82 29.13
CA GLN A 404 -13.28 17.00 29.14
C GLN A 404 -13.96 15.99 28.21
N LEU A 405 -15.10 15.47 28.64
CA LEU A 405 -15.91 14.55 27.85
C LEU A 405 -16.33 15.27 26.57
N GLU A 406 -16.10 14.65 25.41
CA GLU A 406 -16.52 15.12 24.09
C GLU A 406 -17.88 14.52 23.73
N GLN A 407 -18.08 13.24 24.06
CA GLN A 407 -19.26 12.49 23.65
C GLN A 407 -19.53 11.31 24.59
N CYS A 408 -20.81 11.01 24.82
CA CYS A 408 -21.27 9.80 25.48
C CYS A 408 -22.49 9.24 24.73
N ILE A 409 -22.34 8.07 24.12
CA ILE A 409 -23.41 7.34 23.44
C ILE A 409 -23.66 6.00 24.16
N PRO A 410 -24.87 5.74 24.66
CA PRO A 410 -25.20 4.45 25.25
C PRO A 410 -25.42 3.38 24.17
N PHE A 411 -24.83 2.20 24.36
CA PHE A 411 -25.00 1.02 23.52
C PHE A 411 -25.71 -0.12 24.27
N GLU A 412 -26.69 -0.74 23.62
CA GLU A 412 -27.36 -1.96 24.07
C GLU A 412 -27.44 -2.96 22.91
N ASN A 413 -26.92 -4.18 23.14
CA ASN A 413 -26.87 -5.26 22.14
C ASN A 413 -26.27 -4.85 20.79
N GLY A 414 -25.21 -4.04 20.81
CA GLY A 414 -24.51 -3.59 19.61
C GLY A 414 -25.18 -2.41 18.89
N HIS A 415 -26.27 -1.87 19.42
CA HIS A 415 -26.97 -0.72 18.85
C HIS A 415 -26.98 0.47 19.82
N GLU A 416 -26.96 1.69 19.29
CA GLU A 416 -27.10 2.90 20.10
C GLU A 416 -28.52 2.97 20.68
N GLN A 417 -28.64 3.10 22.00
CA GLN A 417 -29.90 2.98 22.73
C GLN A 417 -29.88 3.85 24.00
N GLY A 418 -30.65 4.94 24.00
CA GLY A 418 -30.78 5.87 25.12
C GLY A 418 -30.38 7.30 24.77
N LEU A 419 -30.15 8.14 25.79
CA LEU A 419 -29.76 9.54 25.60
C LEU A 419 -28.28 9.65 25.20
N ALA A 420 -28.02 10.03 23.96
CA ALA A 420 -26.69 10.38 23.48
C ALA A 420 -26.42 11.87 23.70
N THR A 421 -25.21 12.19 24.15
CA THR A 421 -24.77 13.56 24.46
C THR A 421 -23.43 13.87 23.84
N TRP A 422 -23.24 15.12 23.45
CA TRP A 422 -21.98 15.70 23.00
C TRP A 422 -21.76 16.99 23.74
N TYR A 423 -20.49 17.36 23.94
CA TYR A 423 -20.09 18.52 24.70
C TYR A 423 -19.07 19.32 23.89
N HIS A 424 -19.03 20.63 24.14
CA HIS A 424 -18.00 21.51 23.62
C HIS A 424 -16.68 21.30 24.37
N GLU A 425 -15.57 21.77 23.81
CA GLU A 425 -14.22 21.74 24.44
C GLU A 425 -14.11 22.52 25.76
N ASN A 426 -15.15 23.25 26.18
CA ASN A 426 -15.23 23.89 27.49
C ASN A 426 -16.05 23.09 28.52
N GLY A 427 -16.59 21.93 28.12
CA GLY A 427 -17.30 20.98 28.96
C GLY A 427 -18.80 21.24 29.05
N GLN A 428 -19.30 22.27 28.37
CA GLN A 428 -20.73 22.52 28.28
C GLN A 428 -21.38 21.59 27.26
N LEU A 429 -22.61 21.15 27.56
CA LEU A 429 -23.41 20.34 26.65
C LEU A 429 -23.55 21.07 25.31
N SER A 430 -23.27 20.39 24.20
CA SER A 430 -23.41 20.88 22.83
C SER A 430 -24.65 20.32 22.17
N LEU A 431 -24.96 19.05 22.41
CA LEU A 431 -26.05 18.34 21.77
C LEU A 431 -26.54 17.21 22.69
N GLU A 432 -27.85 17.05 22.76
CA GLU A 432 -28.49 15.86 23.30
C GLU A 432 -29.57 15.35 22.34
N ILE A 433 -29.60 14.03 22.15
CA ILE A 433 -30.63 13.37 21.37
C ILE A 433 -30.86 11.96 21.89
N TYR A 434 -32.11 11.52 21.92
CA TYR A 434 -32.42 10.14 22.30
C TYR A 434 -32.38 9.23 21.06
N LEU A 435 -31.77 8.06 21.23
CA LEU A 435 -31.55 7.08 20.18
C LEU A 435 -32.28 5.78 20.54
N GLU A 436 -32.99 5.20 19.58
CA GLU A 436 -33.59 3.87 19.67
C GLU A 436 -33.10 3.03 18.50
N LYS A 437 -32.27 2.02 18.79
CA LYS A 437 -31.60 1.16 17.80
C LYS A 437 -30.86 1.95 16.70
N GLY A 438 -30.16 3.01 17.08
CA GLY A 438 -29.44 3.91 16.17
C GLY A 438 -30.31 4.90 15.40
N LEU A 439 -31.62 4.96 15.65
CA LEU A 439 -32.53 5.96 15.06
C LEU A 439 -32.82 7.06 16.08
N ARG A 440 -32.87 8.31 15.63
CA ARG A 440 -33.28 9.47 16.43
C ARG A 440 -34.75 9.35 16.83
N GLU A 441 -35.01 9.43 18.12
CA GLU A 441 -36.33 9.31 18.74
C GLU A 441 -36.46 10.35 19.85
N GLY A 442 -37.62 10.96 20.04
CA GLY A 442 -37.84 11.93 21.12
C GLY A 442 -37.18 13.30 20.89
N LEU A 443 -36.82 13.97 21.99
CA LEU A 443 -36.36 15.35 21.97
C LEU A 443 -34.91 15.45 21.46
N PHE A 444 -34.68 16.50 20.68
CA PHE A 444 -33.37 16.97 20.24
C PHE A 444 -33.16 18.36 20.80
N ARG A 445 -31.99 18.62 21.38
CA ARG A 445 -31.57 19.98 21.75
C ARG A 445 -30.10 20.17 21.44
N SER A 446 -29.76 21.31 20.85
CA SER A 446 -28.38 21.76 20.72
C SER A 446 -28.18 23.08 21.45
N TYR A 447 -26.94 23.33 21.85
CA TYR A 447 -26.56 24.48 22.65
C TYR A 447 -25.28 25.11 22.10
N TYR A 448 -25.17 26.42 22.23
CA TYR A 448 -23.94 27.17 22.00
C TYR A 448 -22.86 26.81 23.02
N ALA A 449 -21.61 27.17 22.71
CA ALA A 449 -20.48 27.06 23.64
C ALA A 449 -20.58 28.03 24.84
N SER A 450 -21.64 28.84 24.94
CA SER A 450 -22.00 29.58 26.15
C SER A 450 -22.94 28.79 27.08
N GLY A 451 -23.52 27.69 26.59
CA GLY A 451 -24.52 26.87 27.26
C GLY A 451 -25.96 27.30 26.99
N VAL A 452 -26.15 28.35 26.18
CA VAL A 452 -27.48 28.80 25.75
C VAL A 452 -28.03 27.85 24.69
N LEU A 453 -29.32 27.50 24.79
CA LEU A 453 -30.03 26.67 23.81
C LEU A 453 -29.94 27.33 22.42
N SER A 454 -29.38 26.61 21.44
CA SER A 454 -29.26 27.07 20.06
C SER A 454 -30.33 26.50 19.15
N ALA A 455 -30.80 25.28 19.42
CA ALA A 455 -31.92 24.71 18.68
C ALA A 455 -32.64 23.61 19.47
N GLU A 456 -33.90 23.37 19.12
CA GLU A 456 -34.67 22.24 19.61
C GLU A 456 -35.62 21.67 18.56
N GLY A 457 -35.99 20.41 18.74
CA GLY A 457 -36.95 19.71 17.88
C GLY A 457 -37.33 18.36 18.47
N GLN A 458 -38.15 17.61 17.73
CA GLN A 458 -38.55 16.26 18.13
C GLN A 458 -38.52 15.33 16.93
N TYR A 459 -37.95 14.14 17.14
CA TYR A 459 -37.85 13.09 16.13
C TYR A 459 -38.67 11.86 16.51
N GLN A 460 -39.14 11.14 15.48
CA GLN A 460 -39.68 9.80 15.59
C GLN A 460 -39.11 8.99 14.43
N ARG A 461 -38.30 7.97 14.71
CA ARG A 461 -37.59 7.15 13.70
C ARG A 461 -36.89 8.02 12.65
N ASN A 462 -36.05 8.94 13.11
CA ASN A 462 -35.38 9.98 12.31
C ASN A 462 -36.28 11.06 11.68
N LEU A 463 -37.62 10.95 11.70
CA LEU A 463 -38.52 11.95 11.10
C LEU A 463 -38.83 13.06 12.10
N SER A 464 -38.71 14.33 11.71
CA SER A 464 -39.12 15.44 12.58
C SER A 464 -40.65 15.44 12.73
N VAL A 465 -41.15 15.44 13.96
CA VAL A 465 -42.59 15.34 14.30
C VAL A 465 -43.12 16.55 15.06
N ALA A 466 -42.25 17.50 15.39
CA ALA A 466 -42.61 18.76 16.02
C ALA A 466 -41.87 19.91 15.32
N PRO A 467 -42.29 21.18 15.54
CA PRO A 467 -41.55 22.32 15.02
C PRO A 467 -40.08 22.26 15.41
N PHE A 468 -39.23 22.63 14.46
CA PHE A 468 -37.80 22.81 14.68
C PHE A 468 -37.56 24.30 14.89
N ILE A 469 -36.95 24.65 16.02
CA ILE A 469 -36.76 26.04 16.44
C ILE A 469 -35.27 26.26 16.63
N GLU A 470 -34.73 27.30 16.00
CA GLU A 470 -33.39 27.80 16.29
C GLU A 470 -33.47 29.15 17.00
N TYR A 471 -32.52 29.39 17.88
CA TYR A 471 -32.42 30.56 18.72
C TYR A 471 -31.07 31.23 18.50
N TYR A 472 -31.04 32.57 18.55
CA TYR A 472 -29.80 33.31 18.74
C TYR A 472 -29.28 33.14 20.17
N GLU A 473 -28.01 33.48 20.42
CA GLU A 473 -27.42 33.46 21.78
C GLU A 473 -28.14 34.38 22.77
N ASN A 474 -28.85 35.41 22.29
CA ASN A 474 -29.69 36.28 23.12
C ASN A 474 -31.06 35.65 23.49
N GLN A 475 -31.28 34.38 23.15
CA GLN A 475 -32.51 33.58 23.36
C GLN A 475 -33.73 34.01 22.52
N GLN A 476 -33.56 34.95 21.59
CA GLN A 476 -34.62 35.22 20.63
C GLN A 476 -34.65 34.14 19.54
N ILE A 477 -35.85 33.84 19.04
CA ILE A 477 -36.02 32.86 17.97
C ILE A 477 -35.36 33.41 16.71
N GLN A 478 -34.38 32.68 16.17
CA GLN A 478 -33.79 32.94 14.86
C GLN A 478 -34.66 32.37 13.74
N MET A 479 -35.17 31.16 13.96
CA MET A 479 -35.92 30.43 12.96
C MET A 479 -36.95 29.52 13.63
N TYR A 480 -38.14 29.47 13.05
CA TYR A 480 -39.21 28.55 13.39
C TYR A 480 -39.65 27.83 12.12
N LEU A 481 -39.46 26.51 12.08
CA LEU A 481 -39.88 25.66 10.98
C LEU A 481 -40.96 24.67 11.45
N PRO A 482 -42.20 24.78 10.98
CA PRO A 482 -43.24 23.83 11.34
C PRO A 482 -43.01 22.52 10.58
N HIS A 483 -42.80 21.43 11.32
CA HIS A 483 -42.62 20.10 10.75
C HIS A 483 -43.72 19.15 11.20
N THR A 484 -44.26 18.42 10.23
CA THR A 484 -45.22 17.34 10.47
C THR A 484 -44.77 16.12 9.66
N GLN A 485 -44.47 15.01 10.35
CA GLN A 485 -44.05 13.73 9.74
C GLN A 485 -42.90 13.86 8.72
N GLY A 486 -41.90 14.70 9.04
CA GLY A 486 -40.73 14.91 8.20
C GLY A 486 -40.91 15.92 7.06
N ASN A 487 -42.09 16.49 6.83
CA ASN A 487 -42.31 17.56 5.85
C ASN A 487 -42.56 18.92 6.53
N ARG A 488 -42.31 20.03 5.83
CA ARG A 488 -42.74 21.36 6.27
C ARG A 488 -44.24 21.52 6.02
N ASP A 489 -45.00 21.88 7.05
CA ASP A 489 -46.47 22.04 6.95
C ASP A 489 -46.95 23.19 7.86
N GLY A 490 -47.34 24.30 7.26
CA GLY A 490 -47.71 25.54 7.94
C GLY A 490 -46.72 26.70 7.77
N THR A 491 -46.84 27.72 8.61
CA THR A 491 -46.05 28.96 8.51
C THR A 491 -44.66 28.86 9.15
N ALA A 492 -43.62 28.89 8.33
CA ALA A 492 -42.25 29.13 8.76
C ALA A 492 -41.96 30.61 8.97
N ARG A 493 -41.10 30.92 9.94
CA ARG A 493 -40.70 32.28 10.28
C ARG A 493 -39.20 32.35 10.52
N TRP A 494 -38.58 33.39 10.01
CA TRP A 494 -37.20 33.77 10.31
C TRP A 494 -37.21 35.17 10.89
N PHE A 495 -36.34 35.44 11.85
CA PHE A 495 -36.28 36.72 12.54
C PHE A 495 -34.86 37.27 12.54
N TYR A 496 -34.74 38.59 12.62
CA TYR A 496 -33.50 39.26 12.97
C TYR A 496 -33.19 39.09 14.47
N GLU A 497 -31.97 39.42 14.87
CA GLU A 497 -31.50 39.30 16.27
C GLU A 497 -32.21 40.26 17.25
N ASP A 498 -32.94 41.26 16.75
CA ASP A 498 -33.79 42.13 17.57
C ASP A 498 -35.25 41.62 17.70
N GLY A 499 -35.58 40.52 17.01
CA GLY A 499 -36.87 39.84 17.07
C GLY A 499 -37.86 40.33 16.01
N THR A 500 -37.46 41.29 15.17
CA THR A 500 -38.25 41.69 14.01
C THR A 500 -38.30 40.55 12.99
N ILE A 501 -39.45 40.40 12.33
CA ILE A 501 -39.64 39.35 11.31
C ILE A 501 -38.76 39.67 10.11
N LYS A 502 -37.95 38.70 9.70
CA LYS A 502 -37.12 38.76 8.49
C LYS A 502 -37.83 38.11 7.31
N THR A 503 -38.40 36.93 7.52
CA THR A 503 -39.09 36.19 6.46
C THR A 503 -40.26 35.40 7.04
N ILE A 504 -41.37 35.33 6.30
CA ILE A 504 -42.48 34.42 6.54
C ILE A 504 -42.65 33.58 5.28
N ALA A 505 -42.76 32.26 5.43
CA ALA A 505 -43.07 31.37 4.32
C ALA A 505 -44.18 30.39 4.71
N GLU A 506 -45.18 30.24 3.84
CA GLU A 506 -46.28 29.30 4.05
C GLU A 506 -46.02 28.03 3.25
N TYR A 507 -46.00 26.90 3.96
CA TYR A 507 -45.83 25.57 3.37
C TYR A 507 -47.10 24.76 3.54
N PHE A 508 -47.34 23.84 2.60
CA PHE A 508 -48.38 22.83 2.72
C PHE A 508 -47.91 21.51 2.14
N VAL A 509 -48.47 20.41 2.66
CA VAL A 509 -48.20 19.07 2.17
C VAL A 509 -49.36 18.58 1.32
N ARG A 510 -49.06 18.08 0.12
CA ARG A 510 -50.02 17.44 -0.79
C ARG A 510 -49.42 16.15 -1.33
N ASP A 511 -50.17 15.05 -1.27
CA ASP A 511 -49.75 13.74 -1.77
C ASP A 511 -48.38 13.27 -1.22
N GLY A 512 -48.08 13.63 0.04
CA GLY A 512 -46.82 13.30 0.72
C GLY A 512 -45.63 14.20 0.39
N GLN A 513 -45.82 15.22 -0.44
CA GLN A 513 -44.78 16.15 -0.87
C GLN A 513 -45.04 17.56 -0.36
N GLY A 514 -43.97 18.27 0.02
CA GLY A 514 -44.04 19.66 0.45
C GLY A 514 -44.07 20.64 -0.72
N TYR A 515 -44.82 21.72 -0.53
CA TYR A 515 -44.93 22.82 -1.48
C TYR A 515 -44.83 24.16 -0.75
N LEU A 516 -44.05 25.08 -1.33
CA LEU A 516 -44.06 26.47 -0.92
C LEU A 516 -45.27 27.13 -1.58
N LYS A 517 -46.08 27.86 -0.80
CA LYS A 517 -47.26 28.59 -1.28
C LYS A 517 -46.95 30.06 -1.50
N GLU A 518 -46.35 30.69 -0.51
CA GLU A 518 -46.01 32.10 -0.54
C GLU A 518 -44.85 32.38 0.41
N SER A 519 -44.04 33.38 0.08
CA SER A 519 -42.98 33.88 0.93
C SER A 519 -43.00 35.42 0.96
N SER A 520 -42.68 36.00 2.11
CA SER A 520 -42.62 37.44 2.32
C SER A 520 -41.36 37.75 3.11
N SER A 521 -40.51 38.64 2.60
CA SER A 521 -39.28 39.08 3.26
C SER A 521 -39.36 40.55 3.63
N TYR A 522 -38.82 40.89 4.79
CA TYR A 522 -38.89 42.21 5.39
C TYR A 522 -37.50 42.67 5.82
N ASN A 523 -37.27 43.98 5.77
CA ASN A 523 -36.07 44.58 6.35
C ASN A 523 -36.16 44.66 7.88
N GLN A 524 -35.07 45.09 8.53
CA GLN A 524 -35.00 45.22 9.99
C GLN A 524 -35.96 46.28 10.56
N GLN A 525 -36.45 47.21 9.74
CA GLN A 525 -37.48 48.18 10.13
C GLN A 525 -38.91 47.60 10.02
N GLY A 526 -39.07 46.36 9.56
CA GLY A 526 -40.36 45.69 9.38
C GLY A 526 -41.09 46.08 8.08
N VAL A 527 -40.42 46.72 7.14
CA VAL A 527 -40.97 47.04 5.81
C VAL A 527 -40.78 45.85 4.88
N LEU A 528 -41.84 45.47 4.17
CA LEU A 528 -41.80 44.38 3.19
C LEU A 528 -40.83 44.75 2.06
N GLU A 529 -39.86 43.89 1.79
CA GLU A 529 -38.86 44.04 0.72
C GLU A 529 -39.20 43.19 -0.49
N SER A 530 -39.73 41.98 -0.26
CA SER A 530 -40.17 41.10 -1.32
C SER A 530 -41.37 40.23 -0.92
N PHE A 531 -42.20 39.92 -1.91
CA PHE A 531 -43.30 38.96 -1.80
C PHE A 531 -43.26 38.02 -3.00
N GLU A 532 -43.37 36.72 -2.76
CA GLU A 532 -43.42 35.70 -3.79
C GLU A 532 -44.63 34.77 -3.58
N SER A 533 -45.36 34.46 -4.66
CA SER A 533 -46.42 33.45 -4.66
C SER A 533 -46.05 32.29 -5.55
N HIS A 534 -46.44 31.07 -5.16
CA HIS A 534 -45.98 29.83 -5.77
C HIS A 534 -47.14 28.83 -5.89
N SER A 535 -47.30 28.23 -7.08
CA SER A 535 -48.28 27.17 -7.34
C SER A 535 -47.65 25.79 -7.56
N ASN A 536 -46.38 25.75 -7.97
CA ASN A 536 -45.67 24.53 -8.35
C ASN A 536 -44.27 24.41 -7.74
N THR A 537 -43.89 25.28 -6.80
CA THR A 537 -42.59 25.20 -6.14
C THR A 537 -42.60 24.06 -5.12
N ARG A 538 -41.97 22.96 -5.50
CA ARG A 538 -41.76 21.81 -4.63
C ARG A 538 -40.64 22.11 -3.65
N CYS A 539 -40.85 21.70 -2.42
CA CYS A 539 -39.84 21.79 -1.39
C CYS A 539 -39.98 20.59 -0.46
N GLY A 540 -38.89 20.22 0.20
CA GLY A 540 -38.92 19.11 1.13
C GLY A 540 -37.57 18.42 1.17
N TYR A 541 -37.64 17.12 1.34
CA TYR A 541 -36.49 16.28 1.65
C TYR A 541 -36.34 15.18 0.63
N LEU A 542 -35.14 15.05 0.08
CA LEU A 542 -34.69 13.86 -0.63
C LEU A 542 -33.90 13.00 0.35
N LEU A 543 -34.18 11.70 0.33
CA LEU A 543 -33.42 10.70 1.06
C LEU A 543 -32.47 10.04 0.07
N GLU A 544 -31.21 10.47 0.05
CA GLU A 544 -30.14 9.82 -0.70
C GLU A 544 -29.06 9.37 0.30
N ASP A 545 -28.61 8.11 0.21
CA ASP A 545 -27.50 7.58 1.04
C ASP A 545 -27.64 7.73 2.57
N ASN A 546 -28.87 7.62 3.11
CA ASN A 546 -29.20 7.90 4.53
C ASN A 546 -28.83 9.33 5.01
N GLN A 547 -28.43 10.20 4.09
CA GLN A 547 -28.26 11.63 4.28
C GLN A 547 -29.53 12.33 3.77
N ARG A 548 -30.03 13.30 4.52
CA ARG A 548 -31.20 14.07 4.09
C ARG A 548 -30.73 15.36 3.46
N GLU A 549 -31.10 15.57 2.21
CA GLU A 549 -30.84 16.83 1.52
C GLU A 549 -32.12 17.64 1.39
N TYR A 550 -32.01 18.92 1.75
CA TYR A 550 -33.07 19.90 1.56
C TYR A 550 -33.05 20.38 0.12
N TYR A 551 -34.20 20.36 -0.53
CA TYR A 551 -34.33 20.91 -1.88
C TYR A 551 -35.50 21.87 -1.96
N GLN A 552 -35.36 22.82 -2.88
CA GLN A 552 -36.45 23.67 -3.36
C GLN A 552 -36.31 23.76 -4.88
N THR A 553 -37.34 23.31 -5.60
CA THR A 553 -37.34 23.28 -7.06
C THR A 553 -38.62 23.90 -7.59
N GLY A 554 -38.47 24.78 -8.59
CA GLY A 554 -39.56 25.55 -9.18
C GLY A 554 -39.41 27.05 -8.95
N HIS A 555 -40.10 27.81 -9.79
CA HIS A 555 -40.07 29.27 -9.81
C HIS A 555 -41.37 29.85 -9.26
N PRO A 556 -41.33 31.05 -8.63
CA PRO A 556 -42.53 31.76 -8.22
C PRO A 556 -43.42 32.10 -9.42
N ASP A 557 -44.73 32.13 -9.21
CA ASP A 557 -45.72 32.67 -10.15
C ASP A 557 -45.76 34.18 -10.15
N THR A 558 -45.60 34.79 -8.98
CA THR A 558 -45.53 36.24 -8.85
C THR A 558 -44.38 36.58 -7.95
N ARG A 559 -43.60 37.60 -8.31
CA ARG A 559 -42.58 38.19 -7.45
C ARG A 559 -42.78 39.69 -7.43
N ILE A 560 -42.85 40.26 -6.24
CA ILE A 560 -42.97 41.70 -6.02
C ILE A 560 -41.77 42.12 -5.19
N GLU A 561 -41.10 43.18 -5.59
CA GLU A 561 -40.06 43.84 -4.81
C GLU A 561 -40.52 45.25 -4.47
N TYR A 562 -40.06 45.75 -3.33
CA TYR A 562 -40.47 47.01 -2.76
C TYR A 562 -39.27 47.92 -2.50
N TYR A 563 -39.52 49.22 -2.42
CA TYR A 563 -38.59 50.20 -1.88
C TYR A 563 -38.61 50.20 -0.35
N GLU A 564 -37.63 50.86 0.27
CA GLU A 564 -37.53 51.02 1.73
C GLU A 564 -38.75 51.69 2.38
N ASP A 565 -39.56 52.43 1.61
CA ASP A 565 -40.79 53.08 2.07
C ASP A 565 -42.05 52.21 1.86
N GLY A 566 -41.89 50.99 1.32
CA GLY A 566 -42.97 50.04 1.04
C GLY A 566 -43.70 50.27 -0.29
N ALA A 567 -43.29 51.24 -1.12
CA ALA A 567 -43.81 51.36 -2.48
C ALA A 567 -43.31 50.19 -3.35
N ILE A 568 -44.15 49.69 -4.25
CA ILE A 568 -43.73 48.63 -5.20
C ILE A 568 -42.62 49.19 -6.09
N ARG A 569 -41.52 48.47 -6.18
CA ARG A 569 -40.38 48.76 -7.08
C ARG A 569 -40.48 47.93 -8.35
N TRP A 570 -40.82 46.64 -8.21
CA TRP A 570 -40.80 45.70 -9.33
C TRP A 570 -41.87 44.63 -9.13
N LEU A 571 -42.53 44.22 -10.22
CA LEU A 571 -43.56 43.18 -10.25
C LEU A 571 -43.30 42.26 -11.43
N LEU A 572 -43.07 40.98 -11.16
CA LEU A 572 -43.11 39.91 -12.14
C LEU A 572 -44.36 39.06 -11.97
N THR A 573 -44.95 38.66 -13.09
CA THR A 573 -46.07 37.70 -13.11
C THR A 573 -45.85 36.68 -14.23
N ARG A 574 -45.80 35.41 -13.86
CA ARG A 574 -45.58 34.26 -14.75
C ARG A 574 -46.71 34.13 -15.74
N LEU A 575 -46.34 33.97 -17.00
CA LEU A 575 -47.25 33.76 -18.13
C LEU A 575 -47.16 32.33 -18.65
N ASP A 576 -45.95 31.78 -18.66
CA ASP A 576 -45.62 30.40 -19.09
C ASP A 576 -44.37 29.93 -18.34
N GLU A 577 -43.99 28.65 -18.46
CA GLU A 577 -42.95 27.95 -17.67
C GLU A 577 -41.83 28.87 -17.17
N ASN A 578 -41.10 29.50 -18.10
CA ASN A 578 -39.99 30.40 -17.81
C ASN A 578 -40.22 31.85 -18.27
N LEU A 579 -41.42 32.20 -18.73
CA LEU A 579 -41.73 33.52 -19.29
C LEU A 579 -42.61 34.34 -18.33
N PHE A 580 -42.18 35.57 -18.07
CA PHE A 580 -42.81 36.48 -17.12
C PHE A 580 -43.12 37.82 -17.78
N SER A 581 -44.26 38.42 -17.42
CA SER A 581 -44.44 39.86 -17.56
C SER A 581 -43.70 40.57 -16.44
N SER A 582 -43.06 41.68 -16.75
CA SER A 582 -42.23 42.49 -15.84
C SER A 582 -42.70 43.94 -15.87
N LYS A 583 -42.85 44.56 -14.69
CA LYS A 583 -43.18 45.98 -14.52
C LYS A 583 -42.35 46.60 -13.42
N ALA A 584 -41.64 47.69 -13.71
CA ALA A 584 -40.90 48.48 -12.73
C ALA A 584 -41.62 49.80 -12.47
N PHE A 585 -41.58 50.27 -11.23
CA PHE A 585 -42.31 51.45 -10.76
C PHE A 585 -41.40 52.42 -10.01
N SER A 586 -41.75 53.71 -10.00
CA SER A 586 -41.10 54.74 -9.19
C SER A 586 -41.53 54.65 -7.72
N LYS A 587 -40.82 55.34 -6.81
CA LYS A 587 -41.25 55.46 -5.41
C LYS A 587 -42.65 56.09 -5.25
N GLN A 588 -43.08 56.88 -6.22
CA GLN A 588 -44.41 57.49 -6.28
C GLN A 588 -45.49 56.55 -6.85
N GLY A 589 -45.11 55.35 -7.30
CA GLY A 589 -46.02 54.35 -7.88
C GLY A 589 -46.28 54.52 -9.37
N GLU A 590 -45.49 55.34 -10.08
CA GLU A 590 -45.63 55.56 -11.52
C GLU A 590 -44.90 54.45 -12.28
N LEU A 591 -45.49 53.90 -13.34
CA LEU A 591 -44.87 52.87 -14.17
C LEU A 591 -43.66 53.45 -14.90
N LEU A 592 -42.48 52.88 -14.66
CA LEU A 592 -41.22 53.29 -15.30
C LEU A 592 -40.88 52.42 -16.50
N GLU A 593 -41.04 51.10 -16.35
CA GLU A 593 -40.73 50.13 -17.41
C GLU A 593 -41.73 48.98 -17.39
N SER A 594 -42.05 48.43 -18.57
CA SER A 594 -42.90 47.25 -18.73
C SER A 594 -42.41 46.41 -19.90
N GLY A 595 -42.33 45.09 -19.72
CA GLY A 595 -41.90 44.18 -20.77
C GLY A 595 -42.02 42.72 -20.37
N PHE A 596 -41.24 41.87 -21.03
CA PHE A 596 -41.21 40.43 -20.77
C PHE A 596 -39.80 39.97 -20.44
N VAL A 597 -39.71 39.05 -19.50
CA VAL A 597 -38.44 38.48 -19.03
C VAL A 597 -38.55 36.96 -19.09
N LYS A 598 -37.51 36.33 -19.61
CA LYS A 598 -37.33 34.88 -19.57
C LYS A 598 -36.30 34.52 -18.51
N VAL A 599 -36.60 33.52 -17.68
CA VAL A 599 -35.67 33.03 -16.64
C VAL A 599 -34.92 31.82 -17.20
N ILE A 600 -33.58 31.91 -17.26
CA ILE A 600 -32.69 30.84 -17.75
C ILE A 600 -31.55 30.71 -16.75
N ASP A 601 -31.34 29.52 -16.18
CA ASP A 601 -30.26 29.26 -15.20
C ASP A 601 -30.20 30.27 -14.03
N ASN A 602 -31.36 30.72 -13.56
CA ASN A 602 -31.56 31.79 -12.56
C ASN A 602 -31.19 33.21 -12.98
N ASP A 603 -30.84 33.44 -14.25
CA ASP A 603 -30.66 34.77 -14.81
C ASP A 603 -31.93 35.26 -15.52
N TYR A 604 -32.20 36.56 -15.33
CA TYR A 604 -33.30 37.26 -15.98
C TYR A 604 -32.83 37.83 -17.31
N GLN A 605 -33.40 37.33 -18.40
CA GLN A 605 -33.13 37.80 -19.76
C GLN A 605 -34.33 38.57 -20.31
N ASP A 606 -34.13 39.83 -20.66
CA ASP A 606 -35.15 40.66 -21.30
C ASP A 606 -35.45 40.15 -22.71
N VAL A 607 -36.73 39.90 -23.01
CA VAL A 607 -37.20 39.38 -24.30
C VAL A 607 -38.44 40.12 -24.78
N GLY A 608 -38.76 40.01 -26.07
CA GLY A 608 -39.99 40.56 -26.63
C GLY A 608 -40.07 42.09 -26.56
N HIS A 609 -41.25 42.64 -26.32
CA HIS A 609 -41.49 44.09 -26.37
C HIS A 609 -41.36 44.74 -24.99
N TRP A 610 -40.48 45.73 -24.90
CA TRP A 610 -40.20 46.56 -23.73
C TRP A 610 -40.58 48.01 -23.97
N GLN A 611 -41.17 48.63 -22.97
CA GLN A 611 -41.58 50.03 -22.98
C GLN A 611 -41.03 50.73 -21.73
N ARG A 612 -40.50 51.93 -21.89
CA ARG A 612 -39.99 52.80 -20.82
C ARG A 612 -40.71 54.14 -20.86
N PHE A 613 -41.05 54.65 -19.69
CA PHE A 613 -41.87 55.84 -19.51
C PHE A 613 -41.09 56.94 -18.74
N THR A 614 -41.48 58.19 -18.96
CA THR A 614 -41.05 59.33 -18.15
C THR A 614 -41.74 59.31 -16.79
N PRO A 615 -41.25 60.07 -15.78
CA PRO A 615 -41.95 60.23 -14.51
C PRO A 615 -43.41 60.72 -14.70
N GLN A 616 -43.68 61.53 -15.73
CA GLN A 616 -45.05 62.01 -16.03
C GLN A 616 -45.93 60.96 -16.75
N GLY A 617 -45.46 59.72 -16.91
CA GLY A 617 -46.20 58.62 -17.53
C GLY A 617 -46.23 58.64 -19.06
N GLN A 618 -45.37 59.43 -19.72
CA GLN A 618 -45.30 59.47 -21.18
C GLN A 618 -44.31 58.42 -21.70
N LEU A 619 -44.62 57.77 -22.81
CA LEU A 619 -43.74 56.78 -23.43
C LEU A 619 -42.45 57.45 -23.94
N GLN A 620 -41.30 57.05 -23.38
CA GLN A 620 -39.97 57.59 -23.70
C GLN A 620 -39.21 56.68 -24.66
N ARG A 621 -39.34 55.35 -24.52
CA ARG A 621 -38.64 54.39 -25.37
C ARG A 621 -39.43 53.09 -25.51
N GLU A 622 -39.34 52.47 -26.69
CA GLU A 622 -39.75 51.08 -26.93
C GLU A 622 -38.55 50.28 -27.43
N ALA A 623 -38.44 49.02 -27.07
CA ALA A 623 -37.42 48.09 -27.56
C ALA A 623 -38.06 46.73 -27.85
N TRP A 624 -37.71 46.11 -28.98
CA TRP A 624 -38.10 44.75 -29.33
C TRP A 624 -36.86 43.88 -29.33
N LEU A 625 -36.87 42.86 -28.48
CA LEU A 625 -35.80 41.88 -28.34
C LEU A 625 -36.26 40.52 -28.88
N SER A 626 -35.31 39.73 -29.38
CA SER A 626 -35.50 38.33 -29.73
C SER A 626 -35.63 37.43 -28.50
N ASP A 627 -35.94 36.15 -28.71
CA ASP A 627 -36.06 35.14 -27.64
C ASP A 627 -34.74 34.81 -26.94
N ASP A 628 -33.60 35.16 -27.54
CA ASP A 628 -32.24 35.08 -26.97
C ASP A 628 -31.74 36.45 -26.45
N GLY A 629 -32.63 37.44 -26.30
CA GLY A 629 -32.35 38.72 -25.66
C GLY A 629 -31.55 39.71 -26.51
N LYS A 630 -31.42 39.48 -27.82
CA LYS A 630 -30.76 40.42 -28.72
C LYS A 630 -31.72 41.53 -29.15
N LEU A 631 -31.22 42.77 -29.22
CA LEU A 631 -32.02 43.92 -29.64
C LEU A 631 -32.27 43.85 -31.16
N ASN A 632 -33.54 43.86 -31.57
CA ASN A 632 -33.97 43.84 -32.97
C ASN A 632 -34.42 45.24 -33.44
N GLU A 633 -35.13 45.98 -32.59
CA GLU A 633 -35.68 47.30 -32.91
C GLU A 633 -35.72 48.15 -31.64
N THR A 634 -35.42 49.45 -31.73
CA THR A 634 -35.68 50.41 -30.64
C THR A 634 -36.29 51.69 -31.19
N ARG A 635 -37.20 52.29 -30.45
CA ARG A 635 -37.79 53.60 -30.73
C ARG A 635 -37.59 54.51 -29.54
N HIS A 636 -37.15 55.74 -29.79
CA HIS A 636 -36.91 56.74 -28.76
C HIS A 636 -37.79 57.95 -29.04
N TYR A 637 -38.52 58.42 -28.05
CA TYR A 637 -39.45 59.55 -28.13
C TYR A 637 -38.91 60.70 -27.30
N PHE A 638 -38.96 61.92 -27.83
CA PHE A 638 -38.49 63.12 -27.14
C PHE A 638 -39.63 64.09 -26.92
N ASP A 639 -39.62 64.74 -25.77
CA ASP A 639 -40.47 65.89 -25.53
C ASP A 639 -39.91 67.09 -26.29
N ALA A 640 -40.76 67.73 -27.11
CA ALA A 640 -40.42 68.93 -27.85
C ALA A 640 -40.08 70.11 -26.91
N ALA A 641 -40.52 70.07 -25.65
CA ALA A 641 -40.24 71.10 -24.65
C ALA A 641 -38.86 70.97 -23.99
N GLU A 642 -38.36 69.75 -23.76
CA GLU A 642 -37.03 69.52 -23.13
C GLU A 642 -35.87 69.84 -24.08
N GLN A 643 -36.01 69.55 -25.37
CA GLN A 643 -34.97 69.87 -26.37
C GLN A 643 -34.70 71.38 -26.50
N GLN A 644 -35.68 72.22 -26.21
CA GLN A 644 -35.47 73.68 -26.18
C GLN A 644 -34.67 74.14 -24.95
N GLN A 645 -34.72 73.41 -23.83
CA GLN A 645 -33.96 73.75 -22.62
C GLN A 645 -32.49 73.29 -22.70
N THR A 646 -32.20 72.13 -23.29
CA THR A 646 -30.81 71.67 -23.50
C THR A 646 -30.06 72.53 -24.52
N MET A 647 -30.71 72.93 -25.62
CA MET A 647 -30.12 73.89 -26.57
C MET A 647 -29.89 75.28 -25.96
N ALA A 648 -30.70 75.69 -24.98
CA ALA A 648 -30.53 76.95 -24.25
C ALA A 648 -29.44 76.89 -23.15
N ALA A 649 -29.13 75.68 -22.64
CA ALA A 649 -28.07 75.48 -21.66
C ALA A 649 -26.67 75.45 -22.29
N GLU A 650 -26.52 74.89 -23.50
CA GLU A 650 -25.26 74.93 -24.26
C GLU A 650 -24.88 76.33 -24.76
N THR A 651 -25.83 77.28 -24.77
CA THR A 651 -25.59 78.69 -25.12
C THR A 651 -25.31 79.61 -23.92
N LYS A 652 -25.18 79.07 -22.69
CA LYS A 652 -24.87 79.87 -21.48
C LYS A 652 -23.90 79.19 -20.50
N VAL A 653 -22.65 79.00 -20.91
CA VAL A 653 -21.44 78.84 -20.07
C VAL A 653 -20.24 79.21 -20.99
N ASP A 654 -19.30 80.13 -20.76
CA ASP A 654 -18.95 81.05 -19.67
C ASP A 654 -18.14 82.21 -20.29
N ASP A 655 -18.40 83.45 -19.87
CA ASP A 655 -17.47 84.58 -19.98
C ASP A 655 -16.43 84.46 -18.85
N ASN A 656 -15.13 84.30 -19.16
CA ASN A 656 -13.98 84.87 -18.42
C ASN A 656 -12.60 84.40 -18.95
N ASN A 657 -12.01 85.15 -19.89
CA ASN A 657 -10.66 85.77 -19.82
C ASN A 657 -10.05 86.08 -21.21
N ILE A 658 -9.60 87.32 -21.33
CA ILE A 658 -8.87 88.01 -22.43
C ILE A 658 -7.47 87.33 -22.59
N VAL A 659 -6.74 87.22 -23.72
CA VAL A 659 -6.29 88.18 -24.76
C VAL A 659 -5.60 87.45 -25.94
N GLU A 660 -5.68 88.06 -27.14
CA GLU A 660 -4.77 87.99 -28.32
C GLU A 660 -4.83 86.82 -29.34
N ALA A 661 -5.46 87.07 -30.49
CA ALA A 661 -4.73 87.36 -31.75
C ALA A 661 -5.71 87.71 -32.90
N MET A 662 -5.39 88.77 -33.64
CA MET A 662 -6.16 89.29 -34.77
C MET A 662 -6.08 88.43 -36.04
N ALA A 663 -7.17 88.49 -36.81
CA ALA A 663 -7.24 88.78 -38.25
C ALA A 663 -7.67 87.65 -39.23
N LYS A 664 -8.87 87.89 -39.78
CA LYS A 664 -9.39 87.60 -41.14
C LYS A 664 -9.87 86.18 -41.45
N SER A 665 -11.18 86.02 -41.48
CA SER A 665 -11.94 85.97 -42.75
C SER A 665 -13.44 86.03 -42.48
N ASN A 666 -14.12 86.96 -43.15
CA ASN A 666 -15.58 86.98 -43.26
C ASN A 666 -16.04 85.72 -43.98
N ASP A 667 -16.90 84.91 -43.35
CA ASP A 667 -18.04 84.35 -44.06
C ASP A 667 -19.20 84.13 -43.09
N THR A 668 -20.32 84.79 -43.41
CA THR A 668 -21.61 84.66 -42.74
C THR A 668 -22.25 83.35 -43.19
N GLN A 669 -22.26 82.35 -42.31
CA GLN A 669 -23.31 81.33 -42.32
C GLN A 669 -23.93 81.27 -40.92
N GLU A 670 -25.22 81.61 -40.84
CA GLU A 670 -26.06 81.31 -39.69
C GLU A 670 -25.90 79.82 -39.34
N PRO A 671 -25.75 79.43 -38.06
CA PRO A 671 -25.92 78.04 -37.70
C PRO A 671 -27.39 77.68 -38.00
N GLN A 672 -27.61 76.83 -39.00
CA GLN A 672 -28.91 76.22 -39.23
C GLN A 672 -29.32 75.48 -37.94
N THR A 673 -30.23 76.09 -37.18
CA THR A 673 -30.86 75.43 -36.04
C THR A 673 -31.67 74.26 -36.57
N SER A 674 -31.11 73.05 -36.47
CA SER A 674 -31.81 71.82 -36.83
C SER A 674 -33.12 71.73 -36.04
N ALA A 675 -34.21 71.36 -36.71
CA ALA A 675 -35.54 71.33 -36.10
C ALA A 675 -35.61 70.31 -34.94
N PRO A 676 -36.45 70.57 -33.92
CA PRO A 676 -36.61 69.64 -32.80
C PRO A 676 -37.13 68.29 -33.29
N ILE A 677 -36.61 67.22 -32.74
CA ILE A 677 -36.82 65.83 -33.17
C ILE A 677 -37.93 65.21 -32.33
N LEU A 678 -38.90 64.57 -32.97
CA LEU A 678 -39.97 63.85 -32.27
C LEU A 678 -39.53 62.49 -31.77
N SER A 679 -38.90 61.70 -32.65
CA SER A 679 -38.49 60.33 -32.32
C SER A 679 -37.43 59.77 -33.26
N TYR A 680 -36.70 58.75 -32.78
CA TYR A 680 -35.88 57.84 -33.59
C TYR A 680 -36.52 56.45 -33.63
N HIS A 681 -36.28 55.73 -34.72
CA HIS A 681 -36.62 54.33 -34.90
C HIS A 681 -35.41 53.64 -35.52
N LEU A 682 -34.82 52.71 -34.78
CA LEU A 682 -33.58 52.01 -35.12
C LEU A 682 -33.89 50.52 -35.28
N LYS A 683 -33.31 49.87 -36.29
CA LYS A 683 -33.41 48.42 -36.54
C LYS A 683 -32.04 47.77 -36.62
N PHE A 684 -31.93 46.59 -36.06
CA PHE A 684 -30.68 45.86 -35.86
C PHE A 684 -30.76 44.46 -36.47
N ASP A 685 -29.63 43.98 -36.95
CA ASP A 685 -29.49 42.65 -37.51
C ASP A 685 -29.41 41.58 -36.39
N PRO A 686 -29.34 40.28 -36.73
CA PRO A 686 -29.26 39.21 -35.72
C PRO A 686 -28.01 39.26 -34.82
N ASP A 687 -27.01 40.09 -35.10
CA ASP A 687 -25.82 40.31 -34.28
C ASP A 687 -25.87 41.68 -33.55
N SER A 688 -27.07 42.26 -33.47
CA SER A 688 -27.38 43.55 -32.85
C SER A 688 -26.61 44.73 -33.46
N GLN A 689 -26.23 44.64 -34.74
CA GLN A 689 -25.64 45.76 -35.47
C GLN A 689 -26.74 46.59 -36.15
N LEU A 690 -26.67 47.91 -35.98
CA LEU A 690 -27.63 48.85 -36.56
C LEU A 690 -27.57 48.80 -38.10
N TYR A 691 -28.65 48.42 -38.77
CA TYR A 691 -28.74 48.41 -40.24
C TYR A 691 -29.79 49.37 -40.79
N ALA A 692 -30.72 49.88 -39.98
CA ALA A 692 -31.63 50.94 -40.43
C ALA A 692 -31.97 51.92 -39.31
N MET A 693 -32.16 53.17 -39.68
CA MET A 693 -32.55 54.28 -38.81
C MET A 693 -33.57 55.15 -39.51
N LYS A 694 -34.57 55.61 -38.77
CA LYS A 694 -35.46 56.69 -39.17
C LYS A 694 -35.56 57.70 -38.03
N ARG A 695 -35.63 58.97 -38.38
CA ARG A 695 -35.82 60.12 -37.49
C ARG A 695 -37.05 60.87 -37.94
N TYR A 696 -37.87 61.36 -37.01
CA TYR A 696 -39.14 62.02 -37.32
C TYR A 696 -39.19 63.46 -36.79
N HIS A 697 -39.79 64.36 -37.58
CA HIS A 697 -40.16 65.72 -37.18
C HIS A 697 -41.39 65.69 -36.23
N PRO A 698 -41.69 66.77 -35.48
CA PRO A 698 -42.83 66.87 -34.55
C PRO A 698 -44.19 66.68 -35.21
N ASN A 699 -44.29 66.93 -36.52
CA ASN A 699 -45.48 66.68 -37.33
C ASN A 699 -45.59 65.22 -37.84
N ARG A 700 -44.75 64.31 -37.35
CA ARG A 700 -44.66 62.88 -37.71
C ARG A 700 -44.19 62.58 -39.13
N GLN A 701 -43.70 63.58 -39.88
CA GLN A 701 -43.01 63.34 -41.14
C GLN A 701 -41.59 62.82 -40.87
N ILE A 702 -41.06 62.00 -41.76
CA ILE A 702 -39.66 61.56 -41.70
C ILE A 702 -38.79 62.79 -41.89
N ALA A 703 -37.81 62.97 -41.01
CA ALA A 703 -36.76 63.98 -41.10
C ALA A 703 -35.51 63.41 -41.75
N GLU A 704 -35.18 62.16 -41.42
CA GLU A 704 -33.97 61.48 -41.85
C GLU A 704 -34.24 59.97 -41.91
N GLU A 705 -33.77 59.27 -42.93
CA GLU A 705 -33.74 57.80 -42.94
C GLU A 705 -32.41 57.29 -43.50
N GLY A 706 -31.81 56.33 -42.78
CA GLY A 706 -30.64 55.58 -43.20
C GLY A 706 -31.00 54.11 -43.32
N ASN A 707 -30.75 53.46 -44.46
CA ASN A 707 -30.95 52.01 -44.61
C ASN A 707 -29.72 51.35 -45.22
N LEU A 708 -29.27 50.27 -44.60
CA LEU A 708 -28.16 49.43 -45.03
C LEU A 708 -28.74 48.18 -45.70
N HIS A 709 -28.48 47.99 -46.99
CA HIS A 709 -28.98 46.85 -47.75
C HIS A 709 -27.95 45.71 -47.80
N PHE A 710 -28.43 44.48 -47.60
CA PHE A 710 -27.64 43.25 -47.76
C PHE A 710 -28.00 42.56 -49.08
N ARG A 711 -27.00 42.12 -49.87
CA ARG A 711 -27.26 41.29 -51.06
C ARG A 711 -26.28 40.12 -51.19
N GLY A 712 -26.71 38.94 -50.75
CA GLY A 712 -26.09 37.65 -51.10
C GLY A 712 -24.72 37.36 -50.47
N GLN A 713 -24.18 36.16 -50.73
CA GLN A 713 -23.01 35.55 -50.05
C GLN A 713 -21.66 36.26 -50.24
N GLU A 714 -21.63 37.45 -50.86
CA GLU A 714 -20.46 38.32 -50.91
C GLU A 714 -20.88 39.70 -50.37
N HIS A 715 -20.53 39.99 -49.12
CA HIS A 715 -20.99 41.15 -48.37
C HIS A 715 -20.52 42.47 -49.01
N PHE A 716 -21.42 43.17 -49.71
CA PHE A 716 -21.27 44.61 -49.95
C PHE A 716 -22.43 45.33 -49.27
N TRP A 717 -22.09 46.38 -48.51
CA TRP A 717 -23.05 47.21 -47.79
C TRP A 717 -23.25 48.49 -48.58
N VAL A 718 -24.49 48.75 -48.98
CA VAL A 718 -24.90 50.04 -49.55
C VAL A 718 -25.84 50.70 -48.56
N GLY A 719 -25.38 51.80 -47.96
CA GLY A 719 -26.18 52.66 -47.10
C GLY A 719 -26.84 53.75 -47.94
N ILE A 720 -28.15 53.91 -47.84
CA ILE A 720 -28.86 55.08 -48.39
C ILE A 720 -29.26 55.97 -47.24
N HIS A 721 -28.82 57.22 -47.27
CA HIS A 721 -29.14 58.26 -46.29
C HIS A 721 -29.96 59.36 -46.95
N ASN A 722 -31.18 59.56 -46.48
CA ASN A 722 -32.09 60.57 -47.01
C ASN A 722 -32.47 61.55 -45.91
N GLN A 723 -32.51 62.86 -46.22
CA GLN A 723 -33.07 63.90 -45.35
C GLN A 723 -34.26 64.58 -46.03
N TYR A 724 -35.25 64.98 -45.23
CA TYR A 724 -36.51 65.54 -45.71
C TYR A 724 -36.94 66.78 -44.93
N ASP A 725 -37.58 67.70 -45.65
CA ASP A 725 -38.19 68.90 -45.08
C ASP A 725 -39.44 68.59 -44.24
N LYS A 726 -39.99 69.60 -43.58
CA LYS A 726 -41.22 69.46 -42.76
C LYS A 726 -42.46 69.09 -43.58
N GLN A 727 -42.45 69.26 -44.90
CA GLN A 727 -43.53 68.92 -45.82
C GLN A 727 -43.36 67.51 -46.42
N GLY A 728 -42.31 66.77 -46.03
CA GLY A 728 -42.01 65.42 -46.50
C GLY A 728 -41.31 65.39 -47.87
N ARG A 729 -40.71 66.49 -48.31
CA ARG A 729 -39.95 66.56 -49.57
C ARG A 729 -38.49 66.23 -49.30
N LEU A 730 -37.90 65.42 -50.17
CA LEU A 730 -36.50 65.00 -50.11
C LEU A 730 -35.59 66.21 -50.32
N GLU A 731 -34.77 66.55 -49.33
CA GLU A 731 -33.77 67.62 -49.39
C GLU A 731 -32.38 67.08 -49.75
N LEU A 732 -32.05 65.88 -49.29
CA LEU A 732 -30.76 65.24 -49.51
C LEU A 732 -30.95 63.72 -49.66
N SER A 733 -30.23 63.10 -50.58
CA SER A 733 -30.17 61.64 -50.73
C SER A 733 -28.76 61.25 -51.13
N GLU A 734 -28.12 60.47 -50.27
CA GLU A 734 -26.73 60.08 -50.40
C GLU A 734 -26.63 58.56 -50.29
N THR A 735 -25.68 57.98 -51.01
CA THR A 735 -25.47 56.53 -51.03
C THR A 735 -24.01 56.25 -50.70
N TYR A 736 -23.75 55.33 -49.78
CA TYR A 736 -22.42 55.11 -49.19
C TYR A 736 -22.06 53.64 -49.13
N THR A 737 -20.77 53.35 -49.19
CA THR A 737 -20.23 52.00 -48.87
C THR A 737 -19.92 51.87 -47.38
N MET A 738 -19.63 50.66 -46.90
CA MET A 738 -19.27 50.38 -45.48
C MET A 738 -18.13 51.28 -44.94
N ASN A 739 -17.24 51.79 -45.80
CA ASN A 739 -16.13 52.66 -45.43
C ASN A 739 -16.50 54.16 -45.34
N GLY A 740 -17.79 54.50 -45.52
CA GLY A 740 -18.27 55.88 -45.51
C GLY A 740 -17.99 56.65 -46.80
N GLU A 741 -17.49 55.99 -47.86
CA GLU A 741 -17.24 56.66 -49.13
C GLU A 741 -18.53 56.83 -49.95
N PRO A 742 -18.84 58.05 -50.41
CA PRO A 742 -20.01 58.34 -51.23
C PRO A 742 -19.90 57.67 -52.59
N ILE A 743 -20.99 57.03 -53.02
CA ILE A 743 -21.16 56.51 -54.38
C ILE A 743 -21.67 57.67 -55.23
N GLU A 744 -20.84 58.18 -56.15
CA GLU A 744 -21.23 59.25 -57.06
C GLU A 744 -22.37 58.80 -57.99
N HIS A 745 -23.51 59.49 -57.90
CA HIS A 745 -24.64 59.32 -58.82
C HIS A 745 -24.40 60.12 -60.09
N THR A 746 -24.23 59.47 -61.24
CA THR A 746 -24.21 60.14 -62.54
C THR A 746 -25.62 60.24 -63.12
N THR A 747 -26.21 61.44 -63.05
CA THR A 747 -27.55 61.76 -63.54
C THR A 747 -27.60 61.92 -65.07
N GLU A 748 -27.31 60.87 -65.83
CA GLU A 748 -27.55 60.83 -67.29
C GLU A 748 -28.19 59.50 -67.75
N SER A 749 -29.30 59.09 -67.15
CA SER A 749 -30.43 58.43 -67.84
C SER A 749 -31.59 58.23 -66.86
N ASN A 750 -32.83 58.26 -67.33
CA ASN A 750 -34.04 57.96 -66.53
C ASN A 750 -34.16 56.48 -66.10
N THR A 751 -33.05 55.83 -65.78
CA THR A 751 -32.95 54.49 -65.23
C THR A 751 -31.80 54.45 -64.23
N ILE A 752 -32.11 54.36 -62.94
CA ILE A 752 -31.12 54.07 -61.90
C ILE A 752 -30.65 52.63 -62.12
N ARG A 753 -29.42 52.44 -62.58
CA ARG A 753 -28.71 51.16 -62.52
C ARG A 753 -27.68 51.26 -61.40
N LEU A 754 -27.90 50.49 -60.34
CA LEU A 754 -26.87 50.17 -59.35
C LEU A 754 -25.94 49.15 -60.01
N ASN A 755 -24.62 49.41 -59.97
CA ASN A 755 -23.64 48.33 -60.17
C ASN A 755 -23.55 47.51 -58.89
#